data_AF-A0A951S987-F1
#
_entry.id   AF-A0A951S987-F1
#
_cell.length_a   1.000
_cell.length_b   1.000
_cell.length_c   1.000
_cell.angle_alpha   90.00
_cell.angle_beta   90.00
_cell.angle_gamma   90.00
#
_symmetry.space_group_name_H-M   'P 1'
#
loop_
_entity.id
_entity.type
_entity.pdbx_description
1 polymer ?
#
loop_
_entity_poly.entity_id
_entity_poly.type
_entity_poly.pdbx_seq_one_letter_code
_entity_poly.pdbx_strand_id
1 'polypeptide(L)'
;MKTKATQFTFLLPFILLSFVCQAQKTGNIVEIFGKEKVESTKEGQILHTFRHGLVLRNGIQPGLINGANDIVVWQLANGSFRTPVDGSSVGAFFLGEGQENDLIWESTAADSNAVFSDKLTKSVLYTAYNAARSEIVLLEATGHTRVFINGLPHEGDHYDYGYTLIPFKLKKGQNEFLYSYGRFSRYSSRLVVPSKPVFFTHRDPTLPSLLRDENQERFGAIRVVNATEKTLRGYRIECVLPGGEKATAEMGAVISLTTRKVAFRIPAFATPPMSDTLKAQLILKKPNGKEVDRIQITLKVSESTTYHERSFVSRIDGSVQYFSVAPSLQKGAEQALVLSVHGASVEAANQARAYKQKDWAFIIAPTNRRPFGFNWEEWGRKDALEVLAEAKRLFKTNLQKTFLTGHSMGGHGSWFLGATYPGFWGTVSPCAGYPDVAGYRKTVTDQGLSENPHFRMLERGASAGRVFNLTKNYLQAGVYILHGGADAVVPVDHARTMRALLGTFHPNFAYYEYPGGSHWYSDESVDWPPLFDFMKQNPIPETQTVDSLYFATAAPVVSSENHWVRLNQQEKQYETSSIKAVRNHDTLTLQTVNLRSFSLLFGFHGMKMPKFVLVDGQEILPNSNGDIHFIKNGEHWSLTASLNPKEKNAQRQGGLKMAFDNQVVFVYATHGSREQNEWYENKARFDAETFLYRGNASVEIIPDRDFSPGKFTGRNVILYGNADNNSAWVKLLGHCPVKVNNHQVHFGGEIIQSERLGAYFVYPRADDDTTLVGVIAGTGNQGMKALAPNDYFSGITGFPDLLIFDVDWLKDNPQGIWVSGFFGNDWSINNGEFAR
;
A
#
# COMPACT_ATOMS: atom_id res chain seq x y z
N MET A 1 55.62 -16.48 42.74
CA MET A 1 54.22 -16.05 42.98
C MET A 1 53.82 -15.18 41.79
N LYS A 2 53.37 -15.71 40.64
CA LYS A 2 52.06 -16.25 40.27
C LYS A 2 50.87 -15.32 40.59
N THR A 3 50.45 -14.55 39.59
CA THR A 3 49.04 -14.33 39.26
C THR A 3 48.91 -14.35 37.73
N LYS A 4 48.08 -15.28 37.24
CA LYS A 4 47.87 -15.60 35.82
C LYS A 4 46.76 -14.73 35.26
N ALA A 5 47.00 -14.16 34.08
CA ALA A 5 45.96 -13.73 33.16
C ALA A 5 45.28 -14.97 32.55
N THR A 6 43.95 -14.92 32.38
CA THR A 6 43.19 -15.94 31.64
C THR A 6 42.42 -15.25 30.53
N GLN A 7 42.71 -15.68 29.30
CA GLN A 7 42.04 -15.31 28.06
C GLN A 7 40.56 -15.75 28.07
N PHE A 8 39.66 -14.89 27.61
CA PHE A 8 38.38 -15.30 27.05
C PHE A 8 38.38 -14.93 25.57
N THR A 9 38.45 -15.94 24.72
CA THR A 9 38.54 -15.85 23.26
C THR A 9 37.16 -16.06 22.63
N PHE A 10 36.80 -15.13 21.75
CA PHE A 10 35.92 -15.23 20.58
C PHE A 10 35.09 -16.52 20.40
N LEU A 11 33.76 -16.41 20.58
CA LEU A 11 32.79 -17.38 20.05
C LEU A 11 31.48 -16.76 19.52
N LEU A 12 31.41 -15.43 19.38
CA LEU A 12 30.22 -14.76 18.83
C LEU A 12 30.12 -14.65 17.29
N PRO A 13 31.21 -14.61 16.47
CA PRO A 13 31.05 -14.38 15.03
C PRO A 13 30.61 -15.64 14.25
N PHE A 14 30.83 -16.85 14.80
CA PHE A 14 30.50 -18.10 14.10
C PHE A 14 29.01 -18.49 14.16
N ILE A 15 28.29 -18.04 15.18
CA ILE A 15 26.85 -18.32 15.32
C ILE A 15 26.05 -17.42 14.35
N LEU A 16 26.44 -16.15 14.19
CA LEU A 16 25.83 -15.24 13.19
C LEU A 16 26.06 -15.70 11.74
N LEU A 17 27.25 -16.19 11.38
CA LEU A 17 27.53 -16.67 10.02
C LEU A 17 26.76 -17.95 9.66
N SER A 18 26.54 -18.86 10.61
CA SER A 18 25.82 -20.11 10.35
C SER A 18 24.31 -19.88 10.12
N PHE A 19 23.70 -18.96 10.87
CA PHE A 19 22.32 -18.52 10.62
C PHE A 19 22.17 -17.78 9.28
N VAL A 20 23.10 -16.90 8.93
CA VAL A 20 23.10 -16.19 7.62
C VAL A 20 23.23 -17.18 6.46
N CYS A 21 24.09 -18.18 6.58
CA CYS A 21 24.33 -19.17 5.52
C CYS A 21 23.15 -20.15 5.36
N GLN A 22 22.46 -20.52 6.45
CA GLN A 22 21.27 -21.38 6.41
C GLN A 22 20.00 -20.59 5.97
N ALA A 23 19.91 -19.31 6.32
CA ALA A 23 18.87 -18.38 5.82
C ALA A 23 19.06 -18.05 4.33
N GLN A 24 20.31 -17.94 3.85
CA GLN A 24 20.62 -17.81 2.42
C GLN A 24 20.22 -19.06 1.62
N LYS A 25 20.35 -20.27 2.19
CA LYS A 25 19.87 -21.52 1.56
C LYS A 25 18.34 -21.66 1.53
N THR A 26 17.62 -20.94 2.40
CA THR A 26 16.15 -20.99 2.49
C THR A 26 15.46 -19.72 1.97
N GLY A 27 16.22 -18.72 1.52
CA GLY A 27 15.70 -17.42 1.06
C GLY A 27 15.04 -16.56 2.15
N ASN A 28 15.18 -16.93 3.43
CA ASN A 28 14.37 -16.35 4.51
C ASN A 28 15.11 -15.24 5.28
N ILE A 29 15.48 -14.18 4.56
CA ILE A 29 16.11 -12.96 5.13
C ILE A 29 15.17 -12.20 6.10
N VAL A 30 13.87 -12.56 6.08
CA VAL A 30 12.77 -11.91 6.80
C VAL A 30 12.91 -12.00 8.31
N GLU A 31 13.37 -13.13 8.84
CA GLU A 31 13.48 -13.32 10.30
C GLU A 31 14.65 -12.54 10.93
N ILE A 32 15.57 -12.00 10.12
CA ILE A 32 16.80 -11.33 10.59
C ILE A 32 16.66 -9.79 10.58
N PHE A 33 16.01 -9.20 9.58
CA PHE A 33 15.97 -7.74 9.37
C PHE A 33 14.60 -7.09 9.62
N GLY A 34 13.57 -7.90 9.89
CA GLY A 34 12.20 -7.48 10.15
C GLY A 34 11.95 -6.93 11.54
N LYS A 35 10.76 -6.36 11.73
CA LYS A 35 10.29 -5.90 13.02
C LYS A 35 10.08 -7.09 13.97
N GLU A 36 10.44 -6.90 15.24
CA GLU A 36 10.32 -7.95 16.26
C GLU A 36 8.85 -8.44 16.39
N LYS A 37 8.68 -9.76 16.41
CA LYS A 37 7.38 -10.41 16.62
C LYS A 37 6.91 -10.17 18.06
N VAL A 38 5.65 -9.78 18.23
CA VAL A 38 5.06 -9.67 19.56
C VAL A 38 4.57 -11.05 20.02
N GLU A 39 5.20 -11.58 21.06
CA GLU A 39 4.83 -12.88 21.65
C GLU A 39 4.01 -12.77 22.95
N SER A 40 3.92 -11.56 23.53
CA SER A 40 3.26 -11.35 24.82
C SER A 40 1.74 -11.24 24.70
N THR A 41 0.99 -11.81 25.65
CA THR A 41 -0.46 -11.57 25.84
C THR A 41 -0.69 -10.75 27.11
N LYS A 42 -0.36 -9.45 27.06
CA LYS A 42 -0.54 -8.54 28.21
C LYS A 42 -1.89 -7.83 28.21
N GLU A 43 -2.62 -7.92 27.11
CA GLU A 43 -3.89 -7.24 26.89
C GLU A 43 -5.04 -7.82 27.71
N GLY A 44 -4.89 -9.02 28.27
CA GLY A 44 -5.93 -9.69 29.03
C GLY A 44 -5.55 -11.09 29.51
N GLN A 45 -6.54 -11.85 29.95
CA GLN A 45 -6.38 -13.23 30.43
C GLN A 45 -6.76 -14.21 29.32
N ILE A 46 -5.90 -15.21 29.05
CA ILE A 46 -6.20 -16.27 28.08
C ILE A 46 -7.42 -17.07 28.56
N LEU A 47 -8.50 -17.04 27.77
CA LEU A 47 -9.70 -17.85 27.96
C LEU A 47 -9.53 -19.24 27.34
N HIS A 48 -8.93 -19.30 26.15
CA HIS A 48 -8.78 -20.53 25.38
C HIS A 48 -7.60 -20.43 24.42
N THR A 49 -6.84 -21.52 24.28
CA THR A 49 -5.80 -21.67 23.26
C THR A 49 -6.23 -22.80 22.33
N PHE A 50 -6.35 -22.50 21.04
CA PHE A 50 -6.75 -23.51 20.05
C PHE A 50 -5.58 -24.46 19.79
N ARG A 51 -5.80 -25.77 20.01
CA ARG A 51 -4.79 -26.83 19.79
C ARG A 51 -5.24 -27.91 18.82
N HIS A 52 -6.53 -27.92 18.47
CA HIS A 52 -7.12 -28.87 17.54
C HIS A 52 -7.98 -28.10 16.54
N GLY A 53 -8.05 -28.60 15.31
CA GLY A 53 -8.85 -28.03 14.24
C GLY A 53 -8.99 -29.00 13.08
N LEU A 54 -9.65 -28.53 12.03
CA LEU A 54 -9.70 -29.21 10.74
C LEU A 54 -9.00 -28.32 9.71
N VAL A 55 -8.31 -28.91 8.75
CA VAL A 55 -7.67 -28.17 7.66
C VAL A 55 -8.23 -28.65 6.33
N LEU A 56 -8.51 -27.70 5.45
CA LEU A 56 -8.82 -27.94 4.05
C LEU A 56 -7.59 -27.57 3.22
N ARG A 57 -6.86 -28.57 2.75
CA ARG A 57 -5.67 -28.36 1.91
C ARG A 57 -6.09 -28.02 0.49
N ASN A 58 -5.32 -27.14 -0.15
CA ASN A 58 -5.60 -26.63 -1.49
C ASN A 58 -6.98 -25.96 -1.64
N GLY A 59 -7.63 -25.56 -0.55
CA GLY A 59 -8.92 -24.83 -0.60
C GLY A 59 -8.81 -23.40 -1.14
N ILE A 60 -7.60 -22.93 -1.43
CA ILE A 60 -7.34 -21.59 -2.00
C ILE A 60 -6.38 -21.72 -3.19
N GLN A 61 -6.78 -21.16 -4.35
CA GLN A 61 -5.90 -20.96 -5.50
C GLN A 61 -5.43 -19.50 -5.53
N PRO A 62 -4.13 -19.23 -5.30
CA PRO A 62 -3.61 -17.87 -5.32
C PRO A 62 -3.51 -17.36 -6.76
N GLY A 63 -3.99 -16.15 -7.02
CA GLY A 63 -3.69 -15.38 -8.23
C GLY A 63 -2.93 -14.10 -7.91
N LEU A 64 -2.18 -13.58 -8.89
CA LEU A 64 -1.35 -12.39 -8.68
C LEU A 64 -2.09 -11.11 -9.11
N ILE A 65 -2.55 -11.04 -10.37
CA ILE A 65 -3.21 -9.85 -10.92
C ILE A 65 -4.70 -9.79 -10.56
N ASN A 66 -5.41 -10.92 -10.68
CA ASN A 66 -6.86 -10.99 -10.49
C ASN A 66 -7.30 -11.33 -9.06
N GLY A 67 -6.37 -11.68 -8.16
CA GLY A 67 -6.69 -12.08 -6.78
C GLY A 67 -6.83 -13.61 -6.63
N ALA A 68 -7.19 -14.07 -5.43
CA ALA A 68 -7.27 -15.50 -5.14
C ALA A 68 -8.69 -16.06 -5.29
N ASN A 69 -8.81 -17.33 -5.67
CA ASN A 69 -10.03 -18.11 -5.56
C ASN A 69 -10.05 -18.85 -4.22
N ASP A 70 -11.16 -18.82 -3.51
CA ASP A 70 -11.31 -19.42 -2.18
C ASP A 70 -12.67 -20.13 -2.07
N ILE A 71 -12.61 -21.46 -1.99
CA ILE A 71 -13.81 -22.29 -2.03
C ILE A 71 -14.66 -22.14 -0.76
N VAL A 72 -14.02 -21.91 0.39
CA VAL A 72 -14.71 -21.76 1.67
C VAL A 72 -15.42 -20.41 1.70
N VAL A 73 -14.78 -19.35 1.22
CA VAL A 73 -15.40 -18.03 1.11
C VAL A 73 -16.57 -18.05 0.14
N TRP A 74 -16.45 -18.77 -0.99
CA TRP A 74 -17.57 -19.01 -1.90
C TRP A 74 -18.75 -19.72 -1.22
N GLN A 75 -18.50 -20.79 -0.45
CA GLN A 75 -19.54 -21.50 0.31
C GLN A 75 -20.19 -20.64 1.40
N LEU A 76 -19.41 -19.77 2.06
CA LEU A 76 -19.95 -18.81 3.03
C LEU A 76 -20.86 -17.79 2.33
N ALA A 77 -20.48 -17.34 1.14
CA ALA A 77 -21.22 -16.33 0.40
C ALA A 77 -22.53 -16.86 -0.21
N ASN A 78 -22.52 -18.07 -0.76
CA ASN A 78 -23.70 -18.69 -1.36
C ASN A 78 -24.61 -19.43 -0.35
N GLY A 79 -24.18 -19.56 0.92
CA GLY A 79 -24.94 -20.20 2.00
C GLY A 79 -24.84 -21.73 2.05
N SER A 80 -23.96 -22.34 1.25
CA SER A 80 -23.74 -23.78 1.23
C SER A 80 -22.74 -24.26 2.29
N PHE A 81 -22.01 -23.35 2.96
CA PHE A 81 -21.08 -23.73 4.02
C PHE A 81 -21.80 -24.50 5.13
N ARG A 82 -21.17 -25.59 5.58
CA ARG A 82 -21.60 -26.40 6.71
C ARG A 82 -20.41 -26.58 7.64
N THR A 83 -20.66 -26.60 8.94
CA THR A 83 -19.65 -26.88 9.95
C THR A 83 -18.90 -28.16 9.57
N PRO A 84 -17.59 -28.09 9.33
CA PRO A 84 -16.84 -29.23 8.81
C PRO A 84 -16.68 -30.33 9.86
N VAL A 85 -16.62 -31.56 9.37
CA VAL A 85 -16.30 -32.76 10.15
C VAL A 85 -15.10 -33.44 9.51
N ASP A 86 -14.25 -34.10 10.30
CA ASP A 86 -13.12 -34.85 9.77
C ASP A 86 -13.56 -35.88 8.72
N GLY A 87 -12.87 -35.92 7.58
CA GLY A 87 -13.20 -36.76 6.44
C GLY A 87 -14.37 -36.26 5.57
N SER A 88 -15.01 -35.14 5.90
CA SER A 88 -16.10 -34.59 5.08
C SER A 88 -15.58 -33.93 3.80
N SER A 89 -16.23 -34.22 2.67
CA SER A 89 -15.98 -33.58 1.37
C SER A 89 -16.64 -32.20 1.31
N VAL A 90 -15.96 -31.24 0.67
CA VAL A 90 -16.48 -29.90 0.38
C VAL A 90 -17.53 -29.93 -0.72
N GLY A 91 -17.53 -30.94 -1.59
CA GLY A 91 -18.49 -31.07 -2.69
C GLY A 91 -18.37 -29.96 -3.75
N ALA A 92 -17.19 -29.38 -3.91
CA ALA A 92 -16.89 -28.38 -4.93
C ALA A 92 -15.42 -28.45 -5.36
N PHE A 93 -15.14 -28.01 -6.59
CA PHE A 93 -13.81 -28.00 -7.21
C PHE A 93 -13.58 -26.70 -7.99
N PHE A 94 -12.32 -26.36 -8.21
CA PHE A 94 -11.92 -25.24 -9.08
C PHE A 94 -11.95 -25.65 -10.55
N LEU A 95 -12.24 -24.71 -11.46
CA LEU A 95 -12.17 -24.97 -12.90
C LEU A 95 -10.74 -25.28 -13.36
N GLY A 96 -10.59 -26.26 -14.27
CA GLY A 96 -9.33 -26.55 -14.97
C GLY A 96 -8.37 -27.52 -14.28
N GLU A 97 -8.56 -27.83 -13.00
CA GLU A 97 -7.97 -29.01 -12.37
C GLU A 97 -8.85 -30.22 -12.72
N GLY A 98 -8.26 -31.30 -13.24
CA GLY A 98 -9.02 -32.51 -13.62
C GLY A 98 -9.96 -32.96 -12.50
N GLN A 99 -11.16 -33.42 -12.87
CA GLN A 99 -12.34 -33.64 -12.01
C GLN A 99 -12.21 -34.60 -10.80
N GLU A 100 -11.02 -34.97 -10.30
CA GLU A 100 -10.89 -36.23 -9.56
C GLU A 100 -10.38 -36.18 -8.11
N ASN A 101 -10.10 -35.02 -7.51
CA ASN A 101 -9.76 -34.97 -6.08
C ASN A 101 -10.75 -34.11 -5.29
N ASP A 102 -11.69 -34.77 -4.62
CA ASP A 102 -12.53 -34.15 -3.61
C ASP A 102 -11.65 -33.43 -2.57
N LEU A 103 -11.94 -32.15 -2.32
CA LEU A 103 -11.32 -31.41 -1.23
C LEU A 103 -11.94 -31.88 0.09
N ILE A 104 -11.12 -32.46 0.95
CA ILE A 104 -11.56 -33.11 2.20
C ILE A 104 -11.03 -32.33 3.40
N TRP A 105 -11.87 -32.16 4.41
CA TRP A 105 -11.46 -31.65 5.72
C TRP A 105 -10.73 -32.72 6.51
N GLU A 106 -9.53 -32.41 6.98
CA GLU A 106 -8.67 -33.35 7.70
C GLU A 106 -8.36 -32.83 9.12
N SER A 107 -8.41 -33.71 10.11
CA SER A 107 -7.95 -33.40 11.47
C SER A 107 -6.51 -32.89 11.48
N THR A 108 -6.29 -31.82 12.24
CA THR A 108 -4.95 -31.28 12.50
C THR A 108 -4.83 -30.83 13.96
N ALA A 109 -3.60 -30.87 14.47
CA ALA A 109 -3.28 -30.47 15.83
C ALA A 109 -2.09 -29.50 15.82
N ALA A 110 -2.11 -28.57 16.76
CA ALA A 110 -0.99 -27.71 17.04
C ALA A 110 0.10 -28.48 17.81
N ASP A 111 1.34 -28.02 17.69
CA ASP A 111 2.46 -28.54 18.45
C ASP A 111 2.39 -28.20 19.95
N SER A 112 3.45 -28.54 20.71
CA SER A 112 3.55 -28.22 22.13
C SER A 112 3.45 -26.71 22.41
N ASN A 113 3.91 -25.87 21.47
CA ASN A 113 3.87 -24.41 21.53
C ASN A 113 2.52 -23.82 21.06
N ALA A 114 1.52 -24.65 20.78
CA ALA A 114 0.24 -24.24 20.21
C ALA A 114 0.37 -23.54 18.85
N VAL A 115 1.26 -24.06 18.01
CA VAL A 115 1.43 -23.66 16.62
C VAL A 115 0.98 -24.78 15.67
N PHE A 116 0.07 -24.47 14.75
CA PHE A 116 -0.26 -25.32 13.62
C PHE A 116 0.74 -25.04 12.49
N SER A 117 1.44 -26.04 11.95
CA SER A 117 2.44 -25.82 10.89
C SER A 117 2.50 -26.91 9.80
N ASP A 118 1.66 -27.94 9.88
CA ASP A 118 1.77 -29.09 8.98
C ASP A 118 1.12 -28.85 7.60
N LYS A 119 1.95 -28.54 6.59
CA LYS A 119 1.56 -28.39 5.18
C LYS A 119 0.34 -27.47 4.98
N LEU A 120 0.45 -26.24 5.47
CA LEU A 120 -0.68 -25.30 5.52
C LEU A 120 -0.67 -24.24 4.40
N THR A 121 0.23 -24.35 3.42
CA THR A 121 0.22 -23.49 2.24
C THR A 121 -1.04 -23.75 1.40
N LYS A 122 -1.68 -22.69 0.85
CA LYS A 122 -2.93 -22.79 0.08
C LYS A 122 -4.11 -23.45 0.84
N SER A 123 -4.08 -23.42 2.17
CA SER A 123 -5.09 -24.09 3.00
C SER A 123 -6.02 -23.13 3.73
N VAL A 124 -7.12 -23.68 4.24
CA VAL A 124 -8.00 -23.04 5.22
C VAL A 124 -7.96 -23.87 6.51
N LEU A 125 -7.65 -23.24 7.65
CA LEU A 125 -7.75 -23.86 8.97
C LEU A 125 -9.09 -23.50 9.61
N TYR A 126 -9.83 -24.49 10.08
CA TYR A 126 -11.05 -24.35 10.86
C TYR A 126 -10.78 -24.67 12.34
N THR A 127 -11.18 -23.78 13.24
CA THR A 127 -11.28 -24.05 14.67
C THR A 127 -12.63 -23.59 15.23
N ALA A 128 -13.01 -24.10 16.39
CA ALA A 128 -14.25 -23.71 17.04
C ALA A 128 -14.14 -23.65 18.56
N TYR A 129 -14.99 -22.83 19.17
CA TYR A 129 -15.09 -22.70 20.62
C TYR A 129 -16.56 -22.64 21.04
N ASN A 130 -16.95 -23.52 21.97
CA ASN A 130 -18.30 -23.53 22.53
C ASN A 130 -18.34 -22.67 23.81
N ALA A 131 -18.88 -21.45 23.71
CA ALA A 131 -18.91 -20.51 24.81
C ALA A 131 -20.12 -20.76 25.74
N ALA A 132 -19.87 -20.78 27.04
CA ALA A 132 -20.94 -20.97 28.05
C ALA A 132 -21.94 -19.80 28.09
N ARG A 133 -21.49 -18.61 27.71
CA ARG A 133 -22.27 -17.37 27.70
C ARG A 133 -21.79 -16.45 26.58
N SER A 134 -22.57 -15.43 26.27
CA SER A 134 -22.10 -14.34 25.41
C SER A 134 -21.20 -13.40 26.21
N GLU A 135 -19.98 -13.16 25.73
CA GLU A 135 -19.05 -12.19 26.32
C GLU A 135 -18.10 -11.62 25.24
N ILE A 136 -17.55 -10.44 25.49
CA ILE A 136 -16.61 -9.80 24.57
C ILE A 136 -15.21 -10.34 24.86
N VAL A 137 -14.52 -10.81 23.83
CA VAL A 137 -13.14 -11.30 23.89
C VAL A 137 -12.31 -10.69 22.76
N LEU A 138 -11.00 -10.88 22.82
CA LEU A 138 -10.07 -10.60 21.74
C LEU A 138 -9.69 -11.92 21.08
N LEU A 139 -9.72 -11.97 19.75
CA LEU A 139 -8.96 -12.96 18.99
C LEU A 139 -7.54 -12.44 18.83
N GLU A 140 -6.59 -13.13 19.46
CA GLU A 140 -5.17 -12.96 19.23
C GLU A 140 -4.68 -14.15 18.41
N ALA A 141 -4.36 -13.91 17.13
CA ALA A 141 -3.95 -14.97 16.22
C ALA A 141 -2.89 -14.46 15.24
N THR A 142 -1.98 -15.35 14.82
CA THR A 142 -0.88 -15.00 13.91
C THR A 142 -0.75 -15.93 12.71
N GLY A 143 -0.07 -15.46 11.65
CA GLY A 143 0.41 -16.25 10.52
C GLY A 143 -0.63 -16.67 9.48
N HIS A 144 -1.84 -16.12 9.56
CA HIS A 144 -2.93 -16.27 8.58
C HIS A 144 -3.16 -14.94 7.85
N THR A 145 -3.70 -14.96 6.63
CA THR A 145 -3.99 -13.70 5.89
C THR A 145 -5.33 -13.09 6.28
N ARG A 146 -6.37 -13.92 6.42
CA ARG A 146 -7.73 -13.51 6.78
C ARG A 146 -8.31 -14.50 7.78
N VAL A 147 -9.20 -14.02 8.64
CA VAL A 147 -10.01 -14.88 9.51
C VAL A 147 -11.48 -14.52 9.38
N PHE A 148 -12.34 -15.54 9.23
CA PHE A 148 -13.79 -15.36 9.38
C PHE A 148 -14.20 -15.79 10.77
N ILE A 149 -14.81 -14.88 11.53
CA ILE A 149 -15.36 -15.16 12.85
C ILE A 149 -16.88 -15.22 12.70
N ASN A 150 -17.47 -16.39 12.86
CA ASN A 150 -18.91 -16.61 12.65
C ASN A 150 -19.43 -16.06 11.30
N GLY A 151 -18.62 -16.21 10.24
CA GLY A 151 -18.93 -15.74 8.88
C GLY A 151 -18.61 -14.27 8.57
N LEU A 152 -18.11 -13.49 9.55
CA LEU A 152 -17.70 -12.10 9.34
C LEU A 152 -16.17 -12.02 9.09
N PRO A 153 -15.71 -11.40 7.99
CA PRO A 153 -14.29 -11.32 7.66
C PRO A 153 -13.52 -10.34 8.55
N HIS A 154 -12.27 -10.65 8.84
CA HIS A 154 -11.29 -9.81 9.52
C HIS A 154 -9.89 -10.00 8.91
N GLU A 155 -9.05 -8.97 9.04
CA GLU A 155 -7.65 -9.05 8.60
C GLU A 155 -6.88 -9.96 9.57
N GLY A 156 -6.01 -10.79 9.01
CA GLY A 156 -5.13 -11.65 9.79
C GLY A 156 -3.81 -11.01 10.16
N ASP A 157 -2.80 -11.85 10.37
CA ASP A 157 -1.42 -11.43 10.59
C ASP A 157 -0.50 -12.15 9.59
N HIS A 158 -0.62 -11.78 8.32
CA HIS A 158 -0.02 -12.48 7.18
C HIS A 158 1.50 -12.69 7.32
N TYR A 159 2.21 -11.73 7.91
CA TYR A 159 3.65 -11.71 8.12
C TYR A 159 4.08 -12.20 9.52
N ASP A 160 3.15 -12.68 10.35
CA ASP A 160 3.45 -13.26 11.68
C ASP A 160 4.13 -12.28 12.65
N TYR A 161 3.78 -10.99 12.60
CA TYR A 161 4.29 -9.95 13.50
C TYR A 161 3.62 -9.96 14.88
N GLY A 162 2.43 -10.55 15.01
CA GLY A 162 1.65 -10.52 16.26
C GLY A 162 1.01 -9.17 16.54
N TYR A 163 0.69 -8.39 15.50
CA TYR A 163 0.00 -7.12 15.62
C TYR A 163 -1.51 -7.32 15.72
N THR A 164 -2.08 -8.29 15.03
CA THR A 164 -3.53 -8.38 14.93
C THR A 164 -4.17 -8.74 16.28
N LEU A 165 -5.15 -7.92 16.68
CA LEU A 165 -5.95 -8.06 17.90
C LEU A 165 -7.37 -7.64 17.56
N ILE A 166 -8.27 -8.62 17.43
CA ILE A 166 -9.64 -8.40 16.96
C ILE A 166 -10.59 -8.54 18.15
N PRO A 167 -11.11 -7.44 18.72
CA PRO A 167 -12.21 -7.53 19.67
C PRO A 167 -13.49 -7.99 18.94
N PHE A 168 -14.17 -8.99 19.49
CA PHE A 168 -15.45 -9.47 18.98
C PHE A 168 -16.33 -10.02 20.11
N LYS A 169 -17.60 -10.27 19.81
CA LYS A 169 -18.56 -10.83 20.79
C LYS A 169 -18.76 -12.31 20.55
N LEU A 170 -18.39 -13.14 21.53
CA LEU A 170 -18.76 -14.54 21.54
C LEU A 170 -20.28 -14.67 21.64
N LYS A 171 -20.83 -15.57 20.83
CA LYS A 171 -22.21 -16.03 20.96
C LYS A 171 -22.24 -17.16 21.97
N LYS A 172 -23.29 -17.25 22.79
CA LYS A 172 -23.51 -18.45 23.62
C LYS A 172 -23.65 -19.66 22.67
N GLY A 173 -22.96 -20.76 22.97
CA GLY A 173 -22.88 -21.91 22.09
C GLY A 173 -21.66 -21.85 21.17
N GLN A 174 -21.77 -22.48 20.01
CA GLN A 174 -20.65 -22.63 19.08
C GLN A 174 -20.26 -21.32 18.39
N ASN A 175 -18.96 -21.04 18.37
CA ASN A 175 -18.34 -19.97 17.60
C ASN A 175 -17.28 -20.59 16.69
N GLU A 176 -17.25 -20.17 15.43
CA GLU A 176 -16.44 -20.76 14.36
C GLU A 176 -15.41 -19.77 13.84
N PHE A 177 -14.21 -20.27 13.53
CA PHE A 177 -13.08 -19.50 13.05
C PHE A 177 -12.48 -20.19 11.82
N LEU A 178 -12.39 -19.48 10.71
CA LEU A 178 -11.78 -19.97 9.46
C LEU A 178 -10.61 -19.08 9.08
N TYR A 179 -9.39 -19.61 9.10
CA TYR A 179 -8.15 -18.89 8.83
C TYR A 179 -7.61 -19.27 7.46
N SER A 180 -7.36 -18.29 6.60
CA SER A 180 -6.67 -18.52 5.32
C SER A 180 -5.15 -18.54 5.52
N TYR A 181 -4.42 -19.23 4.65
CA TYR A 181 -2.97 -19.30 4.78
C TYR A 181 -2.26 -17.95 4.73
N GLY A 182 -1.18 -17.80 5.51
CA GLY A 182 -0.30 -16.63 5.52
C GLY A 182 1.06 -16.91 4.88
N ARG A 183 2.01 -15.97 5.01
CA ARG A 183 3.33 -16.06 4.33
C ARG A 183 4.14 -17.29 4.74
N PHE A 184 4.10 -17.64 6.03
CA PHE A 184 4.93 -18.70 6.61
C PHE A 184 4.17 -19.98 6.92
N SER A 185 2.88 -20.03 6.60
CA SER A 185 2.03 -21.22 6.81
C SER A 185 2.13 -21.82 8.22
N ARG A 186 2.25 -20.97 9.25
CA ARG A 186 2.27 -21.36 10.67
C ARG A 186 1.29 -20.50 11.44
N TYR A 187 0.38 -21.09 12.22
CA TYR A 187 -0.68 -20.35 12.91
C TYR A 187 -0.64 -20.57 14.41
N SER A 188 -0.82 -19.49 15.17
CA SER A 188 -1.23 -19.59 16.58
C SER A 188 -2.52 -18.83 16.75
N SER A 189 -3.41 -19.31 17.62
CA SER A 189 -4.69 -18.64 17.89
C SER A 189 -5.14 -18.87 19.33
N ARG A 190 -5.63 -17.80 19.95
CA ARG A 190 -6.17 -17.80 21.31
C ARG A 190 -7.27 -16.76 21.50
N LEU A 191 -8.20 -17.07 22.39
CA LEU A 191 -9.21 -16.15 22.89
C LEU A 191 -8.72 -15.53 24.19
N VAL A 192 -8.80 -14.20 24.29
CA VAL A 192 -8.31 -13.43 25.44
C VAL A 192 -9.44 -12.58 25.99
N VAL A 193 -9.76 -12.73 27.27
CA VAL A 193 -10.67 -11.81 27.97
C VAL A 193 -9.95 -10.48 28.17
N PRO A 194 -10.43 -9.36 27.59
CA PRO A 194 -9.73 -8.09 27.66
C PRO A 194 -9.63 -7.59 29.10
N SER A 195 -8.45 -7.08 29.47
CA SER A 195 -8.18 -6.53 30.80
C SER A 195 -9.08 -5.34 31.17
N LYS A 196 -9.49 -4.56 30.15
CA LYS A 196 -10.39 -3.41 30.28
C LYS A 196 -11.31 -3.34 29.05
N PRO A 197 -12.48 -2.68 29.15
CA PRO A 197 -13.35 -2.49 27.99
C PRO A 197 -12.75 -1.59 26.91
N VAL A 198 -11.91 -0.61 27.30
CA VAL A 198 -11.19 0.30 26.39
C VAL A 198 -9.80 0.53 26.96
N PHE A 199 -8.76 0.33 26.15
CA PHE A 199 -7.36 0.44 26.60
C PHE A 199 -6.38 0.61 25.43
N PHE A 200 -5.14 1.00 25.73
CA PHE A 200 -4.03 0.99 24.78
C PHE A 200 -3.37 -0.39 24.70
N THR A 201 -2.89 -0.78 23.52
CA THR A 201 -1.93 -1.88 23.38
C THR A 201 -0.54 -1.34 23.04
N HIS A 202 0.49 -2.00 23.56
CA HIS A 202 1.89 -1.73 23.21
C HIS A 202 2.27 -2.29 21.83
N ARG A 203 1.36 -3.01 21.16
CA ARG A 203 1.61 -3.60 19.84
C ARG A 203 1.68 -2.51 18.78
N ASP A 204 2.76 -2.57 18.01
CA ASP A 204 2.94 -1.77 16.81
C ASP A 204 2.75 -0.26 17.04
N PRO A 205 3.53 0.41 17.90
CA PRO A 205 3.49 1.87 17.98
C PRO A 205 4.24 2.49 16.80
N THR A 206 3.93 3.75 16.49
CA THR A 206 4.72 4.59 15.57
C THR A 206 5.28 5.75 16.38
N LEU A 207 6.58 5.71 16.68
CA LEU A 207 7.24 6.69 17.55
C LEU A 207 8.43 7.32 16.81
N PRO A 208 8.54 8.66 16.78
CA PRO A 208 9.73 9.33 16.28
C PRO A 208 10.85 9.30 17.31
N SER A 209 12.06 9.67 16.89
CA SER A 209 13.11 10.10 17.81
C SER A 209 12.82 11.53 18.32
N LEU A 210 13.08 11.76 19.61
CA LEU A 210 13.23 13.10 20.16
C LEU A 210 14.65 13.60 19.87
N LEU A 211 14.78 14.83 19.38
CA LEU A 211 16.08 15.40 19.03
C LEU A 211 16.46 16.46 20.07
N ARG A 212 17.63 16.32 20.71
CA ARG A 212 18.07 17.25 21.77
C ARG A 212 18.27 18.67 21.25
N ASP A 213 18.71 18.77 20.00
CA ASP A 213 19.01 20.01 19.29
C ASP A 213 17.85 20.55 18.45
N GLU A 214 16.74 19.81 18.35
CA GLU A 214 15.49 20.25 17.69
C GLU A 214 14.26 19.94 18.55
N ASN A 215 14.00 20.84 19.49
CA ASN A 215 12.91 20.73 20.44
C ASN A 215 11.60 21.31 19.89
N GLN A 216 10.79 20.45 19.29
CA GLN A 216 9.47 20.78 18.75
C GLN A 216 8.46 19.71 19.12
N GLU A 217 7.17 20.07 19.12
CA GLU A 217 6.09 19.08 19.22
C GLU A 217 6.19 18.09 18.05
N ARG A 218 5.97 16.80 18.33
CA ARG A 218 6.04 15.72 17.34
C ARG A 218 4.79 14.86 17.40
N PHE A 219 4.52 14.12 16.32
CA PHE A 219 3.43 13.17 16.28
C PHE A 219 3.93 11.76 16.63
N GLY A 220 3.17 11.04 17.44
CA GLY A 220 3.27 9.60 17.58
C GLY A 220 1.92 8.96 17.26
N ALA A 221 1.89 7.65 17.10
CA ALA A 221 0.63 6.90 17.05
C ALA A 221 0.69 5.61 17.87
N ILE A 222 -0.44 5.30 18.48
CA ILE A 222 -0.64 4.15 19.37
C ILE A 222 -1.97 3.49 19.06
N ARG A 223 -2.12 2.20 19.36
CA ARG A 223 -3.37 1.49 19.11
C ARG A 223 -4.27 1.52 20.33
N VAL A 224 -5.54 1.85 20.09
CA VAL A 224 -6.63 1.81 21.07
C VAL A 224 -7.55 0.65 20.71
N VAL A 225 -7.77 -0.24 21.66
CA VAL A 225 -8.72 -1.35 21.56
C VAL A 225 -10.05 -0.89 22.14
N ASN A 226 -11.11 -0.93 21.34
CA ASN A 226 -12.50 -0.74 21.79
C ASN A 226 -13.20 -2.09 21.90
N ALA A 227 -13.07 -2.76 23.05
CA ALA A 227 -13.77 -3.99 23.38
C ALA A 227 -15.16 -3.71 23.96
N THR A 228 -15.93 -2.82 23.33
CA THR A 228 -17.31 -2.48 23.71
C THR A 228 -18.24 -2.44 22.51
N GLU A 229 -19.55 -2.55 22.77
CA GLU A 229 -20.61 -2.40 21.77
C GLU A 229 -21.00 -0.93 21.53
N LYS A 230 -20.14 0.05 21.89
CA LYS A 230 -20.39 1.48 21.69
C LYS A 230 -19.24 2.13 20.91
N THR A 231 -19.57 3.04 20.01
CA THR A 231 -18.57 3.91 19.36
C THR A 231 -17.95 4.87 20.39
N LEU A 232 -16.63 4.97 20.40
CA LEU A 232 -15.90 5.98 21.16
C LEU A 232 -15.86 7.28 20.37
N ARG A 233 -16.38 8.39 20.94
CA ARG A 233 -16.40 9.72 20.32
C ARG A 233 -15.90 10.79 21.28
N GLY A 234 -15.10 11.73 20.78
CA GLY A 234 -14.56 12.85 21.56
C GLY A 234 -13.56 12.45 22.65
N TYR A 235 -12.98 11.25 22.55
CA TYR A 235 -11.91 10.82 23.45
C TYR A 235 -10.64 11.61 23.14
N ARG A 236 -9.75 11.73 24.13
CA ARG A 236 -8.49 12.47 23.99
C ARG A 236 -7.32 11.64 24.50
N ILE A 237 -6.16 11.80 23.87
CA ILE A 237 -4.89 11.23 24.34
C ILE A 237 -4.01 12.37 24.82
N GLU A 238 -3.61 12.29 26.09
CA GLU A 238 -2.64 13.19 26.70
C GLU A 238 -1.30 12.47 26.84
N CYS A 239 -0.24 13.06 26.28
CA CYS A 239 1.14 12.62 26.48
C CYS A 239 1.80 13.52 27.52
N VAL A 240 2.42 12.91 28.54
CA VAL A 240 3.10 13.61 29.62
C VAL A 240 4.55 13.16 29.68
N LEU A 241 5.48 14.10 29.58
CA LEU A 241 6.92 13.85 29.76
C LEU A 241 7.29 13.88 31.25
N PRO A 242 8.45 13.32 31.65
CA PRO A 242 8.91 13.31 33.04
C PRO A 242 9.04 14.69 33.67
N GLY A 243 9.33 15.75 32.88
CA GLY A 243 9.42 17.13 33.35
C GLY A 243 8.06 17.78 33.62
N GLY A 244 6.95 17.09 33.34
CA GLY A 244 5.59 17.57 33.54
C GLY A 244 4.98 18.26 32.32
N GLU A 245 5.70 18.40 31.22
CA GLU A 245 5.23 18.92 29.95
C GLU A 245 4.15 18.01 29.37
N LYS A 246 3.11 18.61 28.78
CA LYS A 246 1.94 17.88 28.29
C LYS A 246 1.50 18.35 26.91
N ALA A 247 1.08 17.41 26.07
CA ALA A 247 0.31 17.69 24.87
C ALA A 247 -0.92 16.79 24.83
N THR A 248 -2.05 17.34 24.38
CA THR A 248 -3.32 16.61 24.25
C THR A 248 -3.80 16.67 22.81
N ALA A 249 -4.24 15.53 22.26
CA ALA A 249 -4.85 15.44 20.94
C ALA A 249 -6.25 14.81 21.04
N GLU A 250 -7.18 15.30 20.23
CA GLU A 250 -8.47 14.64 20.05
C GLU A 250 -8.31 13.38 19.21
N MET A 251 -8.99 12.32 19.63
CA MET A 251 -9.02 11.04 18.95
C MET A 251 -10.24 10.99 18.03
N GLY A 252 -10.03 10.67 16.77
CA GLY A 252 -11.12 10.34 15.84
C GLY A 252 -11.97 9.16 16.35
N ALA A 253 -13.18 9.01 15.82
CA ALA A 253 -14.09 7.99 16.30
C ALA A 253 -13.51 6.56 16.15
N VAL A 254 -13.76 5.70 17.13
CA VAL A 254 -13.43 4.27 17.06
C VAL A 254 -14.75 3.51 17.22
N ILE A 255 -15.22 2.86 16.16
CA ILE A 255 -16.48 2.11 16.20
C ILE A 255 -16.39 0.94 17.20
N SER A 256 -17.53 0.38 17.57
CA SER A 256 -17.61 -0.77 18.48
C SER A 256 -16.75 -1.92 17.98
N LEU A 257 -16.15 -2.68 18.89
CA LEU A 257 -15.39 -3.90 18.55
C LEU A 257 -14.29 -3.66 17.50
N THR A 258 -13.53 -2.56 17.61
CA THR A 258 -12.40 -2.24 16.72
C THR A 258 -11.11 -2.03 17.50
N THR A 259 -9.99 -2.41 16.90
CA THR A 259 -8.68 -1.86 17.27
C THR A 259 -8.23 -0.86 16.22
N ARG A 260 -8.06 0.42 16.58
CA ARG A 260 -7.61 1.49 15.66
C ARG A 260 -6.30 2.09 16.14
N LYS A 261 -5.36 2.33 15.22
CA LYS A 261 -4.15 3.11 15.48
C LYS A 261 -4.48 4.60 15.38
N VAL A 262 -4.21 5.38 16.42
CA VAL A 262 -4.62 6.78 16.53
C VAL A 262 -3.43 7.67 16.85
N ALA A 263 -3.44 8.86 16.29
CA ALA A 263 -2.39 9.86 16.50
C ALA A 263 -2.46 10.46 17.90
N PHE A 264 -1.30 10.82 18.46
CA PHE A 264 -1.18 11.65 19.64
C PHE A 264 -0.01 12.63 19.45
N ARG A 265 0.01 13.69 20.26
CA ARG A 265 1.07 14.70 20.25
C ARG A 265 2.06 14.44 21.37
N ILE A 266 3.35 14.56 21.07
CA ILE A 266 4.45 14.51 22.02
C ILE A 266 4.93 15.95 22.22
N PRO A 267 4.83 16.53 23.44
CA PRO A 267 5.20 17.93 23.65
C PRO A 267 6.71 18.14 23.49
N ALA A 268 7.09 19.40 23.26
CA ALA A 268 8.47 19.84 23.45
C ALA A 268 8.89 19.66 24.93
N PHE A 269 10.14 19.28 25.18
CA PHE A 269 10.70 19.19 26.53
C PHE A 269 11.12 20.57 27.04
N ALA A 270 11.03 20.86 28.33
CA ALA A 270 11.54 22.10 28.91
C ALA A 270 13.07 22.07 29.00
N THR A 271 13.63 20.91 29.32
CA THR A 271 15.08 20.67 29.40
C THR A 271 15.47 19.47 28.55
N PRO A 272 16.53 19.57 27.72
CA PRO A 272 17.02 18.45 26.91
C PRO A 272 17.30 17.19 27.75
N PRO A 273 16.75 16.02 27.37
CA PRO A 273 17.02 14.78 28.09
C PRO A 273 18.49 14.36 27.99
N MET A 274 19.14 14.07 29.12
CA MET A 274 20.54 13.57 29.12
C MET A 274 20.66 12.10 28.67
N SER A 275 19.64 11.28 28.95
CA SER A 275 19.63 9.87 28.53
C SER A 275 19.32 9.74 27.03
N ASP A 276 19.72 8.62 26.43
CA ASP A 276 19.35 8.24 25.05
C ASP A 276 17.91 7.71 24.94
N THR A 277 17.20 7.64 26.07
CA THR A 277 15.77 7.31 26.10
C THR A 277 15.01 8.21 27.07
N LEU A 278 13.73 8.44 26.76
CA LEU A 278 12.81 9.18 27.63
C LEU A 278 11.50 8.38 27.77
N LYS A 279 11.10 8.12 29.02
CA LYS A 279 9.84 7.44 29.32
C LYS A 279 8.71 8.48 29.40
N ALA A 280 7.72 8.38 28.53
CA ALA A 280 6.53 9.25 28.55
C ALA A 280 5.29 8.47 28.95
N GLN A 281 4.34 9.14 29.60
CA GLN A 281 3.04 8.57 29.96
C GLN A 281 2.00 8.97 28.92
N LEU A 282 1.27 7.99 28.38
CA LEU A 282 0.08 8.23 27.58
C LEU A 282 -1.16 7.96 28.42
N ILE A 283 -2.12 8.89 28.38
CA ILE A 283 -3.34 8.85 29.17
C ILE A 283 -4.53 8.99 28.23
N LEU A 284 -5.40 7.98 28.21
CA LEU A 284 -6.65 8.02 27.46
C LEU A 284 -7.75 8.61 28.33
N LYS A 285 -8.40 9.68 27.87
CA LYS A 285 -9.47 10.37 28.58
C LYS A 285 -10.77 10.37 27.79
N LYS A 286 -11.90 10.24 28.50
CA LYS A 286 -13.25 10.47 27.97
C LYS A 286 -13.47 11.96 27.68
N PRO A 287 -14.53 12.32 26.92
CA PRO A 287 -14.93 13.72 26.71
C PRO A 287 -15.09 14.53 28.00
N ASN A 288 -15.55 13.89 29.07
CA ASN A 288 -15.73 14.51 30.39
C ASN A 288 -14.43 14.60 31.22
N GLY A 289 -13.27 14.29 30.64
CA GLY A 289 -11.96 14.36 31.27
C GLY A 289 -11.57 13.14 32.12
N LYS A 290 -12.48 12.18 32.35
CA LYS A 290 -12.17 10.98 33.15
C LYS A 290 -11.15 10.08 32.44
N GLU A 291 -10.10 9.69 33.16
CA GLU A 291 -9.12 8.71 32.70
C GLU A 291 -9.76 7.33 32.51
N VAL A 292 -9.43 6.70 31.38
CA VAL A 292 -9.89 5.37 30.96
C VAL A 292 -8.75 4.37 31.08
N ASP A 293 -7.58 4.76 30.58
CA ASP A 293 -6.40 3.93 30.57
C ASP A 293 -5.12 4.77 30.54
N ARG A 294 -4.01 4.15 30.93
CA ARG A 294 -2.69 4.75 30.99
C ARG A 294 -1.63 3.73 30.67
N ILE A 295 -0.68 4.09 29.82
CA ILE A 295 0.50 3.29 29.53
C ILE A 295 1.76 4.15 29.52
N GLN A 296 2.91 3.51 29.69
CA GLN A 296 4.22 4.14 29.50
C GLN A 296 4.79 3.76 28.14
N ILE A 297 5.24 4.74 27.37
CA ILE A 297 6.02 4.54 26.14
C ILE A 297 7.47 4.95 26.37
N THR A 298 8.37 4.36 25.61
CA THR A 298 9.80 4.74 25.60
C THR A 298 10.11 5.42 24.27
N LEU A 299 10.50 6.69 24.34
CA LEU A 299 10.95 7.48 23.20
C LEU A 299 12.47 7.40 23.12
N LYS A 300 13.00 7.16 21.93
CA LYS A 300 14.44 7.29 21.65
C LYS A 300 14.80 8.77 21.64
N VAL A 301 15.94 9.12 22.24
CA VAL A 301 16.52 10.46 22.21
C VAL A 301 17.79 10.41 21.36
N SER A 302 17.99 11.39 20.49
CA SER A 302 19.13 11.46 19.57
C SER A 302 19.50 12.91 19.27
N GLU A 303 20.55 13.12 18.48
CA GLU A 303 20.90 14.42 17.90
C GLU A 303 20.54 14.44 16.42
N SER A 304 20.19 15.61 15.87
CA SER A 304 19.91 15.74 14.43
C SER A 304 21.09 15.33 13.52
N THR A 305 22.30 15.30 14.08
CA THR A 305 23.56 14.91 13.41
C THR A 305 23.88 13.41 13.46
N THR A 306 23.05 12.62 14.15
CA THR A 306 23.18 11.15 14.25
C THR A 306 21.96 10.46 13.63
N TYR A 307 22.01 9.15 13.42
CA TYR A 307 20.90 8.41 12.81
C TYR A 307 19.61 8.51 13.65
N HIS A 308 18.55 9.05 13.05
CA HIS A 308 17.30 9.34 13.76
C HIS A 308 16.07 9.15 12.88
N GLU A 309 14.93 9.01 13.53
CA GLU A 309 13.63 8.81 12.90
C GLU A 309 12.75 10.06 13.06
N ARG A 310 12.08 10.46 11.98
CA ARG A 310 11.16 11.61 11.95
C ARG A 310 9.77 11.16 11.55
N SER A 311 8.75 11.70 12.20
CA SER A 311 7.34 11.41 11.94
C SER A 311 6.64 12.52 11.15
N PHE A 312 5.66 12.17 10.35
CA PHE A 312 4.76 13.11 9.65
C PHE A 312 3.33 12.54 9.58
N VAL A 313 2.36 13.37 9.22
CA VAL A 313 0.96 12.94 8.99
C VAL A 313 0.76 12.77 7.49
N SER A 314 0.40 11.56 7.06
CA SER A 314 0.19 11.22 5.66
C SER A 314 -1.11 11.80 5.12
N ARG A 315 -1.08 12.36 3.90
CA ARG A 315 -2.24 12.88 3.18
C ARG A 315 -3.10 11.78 2.56
N ILE A 316 -2.63 10.53 2.57
CA ILE A 316 -3.37 9.37 2.04
C ILE A 316 -4.59 9.06 2.91
N ASP A 317 -4.38 8.89 4.22
CA ASP A 317 -5.41 8.42 5.16
C ASP A 317 -5.37 9.13 6.53
N GLY A 318 -4.48 10.12 6.73
CA GLY A 318 -4.36 10.86 7.98
C GLY A 318 -3.57 10.14 9.09
N SER A 319 -3.00 8.97 8.83
CA SER A 319 -2.11 8.28 9.77
C SER A 319 -0.78 9.00 9.99
N VAL A 320 -0.20 8.77 11.16
CA VAL A 320 1.20 9.13 11.44
C VAL A 320 2.11 8.06 10.83
N GLN A 321 2.97 8.48 9.93
CA GLN A 321 4.06 7.68 9.34
C GLN A 321 5.41 8.21 9.82
N TYR A 322 6.48 7.48 9.55
CA TYR A 322 7.85 7.94 9.84
C TYR A 322 8.80 7.60 8.69
N PHE A 323 9.98 8.19 8.74
CA PHE A 323 11.12 7.84 7.91
C PHE A 323 12.40 7.94 8.75
N SER A 324 13.46 7.29 8.30
CA SER A 324 14.77 7.32 8.96
C SER A 324 15.77 8.16 8.17
N VAL A 325 16.73 8.75 8.88
CA VAL A 325 17.69 9.71 8.33
C VAL A 325 19.10 9.27 8.71
N ALA A 326 19.98 9.12 7.72
CA ALA A 326 21.43 9.23 7.92
C ALA A 326 21.83 10.67 7.53
N PRO A 327 22.07 11.55 8.51
CA PRO A 327 22.27 12.97 8.22
C PRO A 327 23.65 13.21 7.59
N SER A 328 23.76 14.32 6.84
CA SER A 328 25.05 14.74 6.32
C SER A 328 26.01 15.15 7.45
N LEU A 329 27.30 14.89 7.26
CA LEU A 329 28.38 15.31 8.15
C LEU A 329 28.65 16.82 8.06
N GLN A 330 28.24 17.49 6.98
CA GLN A 330 28.40 18.93 6.79
C GLN A 330 27.06 19.65 6.64
N LYS A 331 27.04 20.93 7.02
CA LYS A 331 25.90 21.84 6.83
C LYS A 331 26.16 22.72 5.61
N GLY A 332 25.12 23.04 4.84
CA GLY A 332 25.22 23.97 3.71
C GLY A 332 24.05 23.86 2.74
N ALA A 333 23.87 24.87 1.89
CA ALA A 333 22.79 24.92 0.90
C ALA A 333 22.99 23.94 -0.29
N GLU A 334 24.22 23.45 -0.48
CA GLU A 334 24.60 22.59 -1.62
C GLU A 334 24.51 21.08 -1.34
N GLN A 335 23.98 20.71 -0.16
CA GLN A 335 23.82 19.31 0.24
C GLN A 335 22.81 18.61 -0.66
N ALA A 336 23.14 17.38 -1.04
CA ALA A 336 22.28 16.50 -1.83
C ALA A 336 21.29 15.73 -0.96
N LEU A 337 20.30 15.12 -1.62
CA LEU A 337 19.37 14.17 -1.03
C LEU A 337 19.47 12.83 -1.78
N VAL A 338 19.73 11.75 -1.06
CA VAL A 338 19.65 10.38 -1.57
C VAL A 338 18.44 9.71 -0.94
N LEU A 339 17.41 9.44 -1.74
CA LEU A 339 16.27 8.63 -1.30
C LEU A 339 16.65 7.14 -1.42
N SER A 340 16.71 6.46 -0.28
CA SER A 340 17.07 5.04 -0.21
C SER A 340 15.84 4.20 0.12
N VAL A 341 15.30 3.51 -0.89
CA VAL A 341 14.14 2.63 -0.74
C VAL A 341 14.60 1.23 -0.31
N HIS A 342 13.98 0.67 0.73
CA HIS A 342 14.41 -0.56 1.40
C HIS A 342 13.92 -1.87 0.74
N GLY A 343 14.63 -2.96 1.05
CA GLY A 343 14.28 -4.33 0.68
C GLY A 343 13.06 -4.90 1.42
N ALA A 344 12.59 -6.08 1.00
CA ALA A 344 11.42 -6.71 1.62
C ALA A 344 11.71 -7.07 3.08
N SER A 345 10.79 -6.74 3.97
CA SER A 345 10.93 -6.89 5.43
C SER A 345 12.01 -6.03 6.08
N VAL A 346 12.63 -5.08 5.39
CA VAL A 346 13.64 -4.21 6.01
C VAL A 346 12.95 -3.00 6.64
N GLU A 347 13.25 -2.73 7.91
CA GLU A 347 12.83 -1.51 8.59
C GLU A 347 13.61 -0.28 8.06
N ALA A 348 12.93 0.87 7.91
CA ALA A 348 13.55 2.12 7.45
C ALA A 348 14.79 2.51 8.29
N ALA A 349 14.74 2.25 9.60
CA ALA A 349 15.86 2.50 10.50
C ALA A 349 17.08 1.63 10.18
N ASN A 350 16.87 0.36 9.81
CA ASN A 350 17.93 -0.55 9.40
C ASN A 350 18.49 -0.14 8.03
N GLN A 351 17.62 0.26 7.11
CA GLN A 351 18.03 0.77 5.79
C GLN A 351 18.96 1.98 5.92
N ALA A 352 18.57 3.01 6.69
CA ALA A 352 19.41 4.20 6.86
C ALA A 352 20.77 3.87 7.49
N ARG A 353 20.81 2.97 8.49
CA ARG A 353 22.03 2.58 9.20
C ARG A 353 22.97 1.68 8.39
N ALA A 354 22.50 1.11 7.28
CA ALA A 354 23.35 0.37 6.36
C ALA A 354 24.31 1.29 5.57
N TYR A 355 24.06 2.60 5.55
CA TYR A 355 24.91 3.59 4.90
C TYR A 355 25.80 4.30 5.90
N LYS A 356 27.06 4.55 5.54
CA LYS A 356 27.89 5.55 6.23
C LYS A 356 27.38 6.94 5.91
N GLN A 357 27.36 7.83 6.91
CA GLN A 357 27.05 9.25 6.71
C GLN A 357 27.98 9.87 5.66
N LYS A 358 27.43 10.74 4.81
CA LYS A 358 28.17 11.43 3.75
C LYS A 358 28.39 12.88 4.16
N ASP A 359 29.46 13.50 3.69
CA ASP A 359 29.73 14.93 3.89
C ASP A 359 29.01 15.84 2.87
N TRP A 360 28.47 15.26 1.81
CA TRP A 360 27.80 15.97 0.72
C TRP A 360 26.30 15.66 0.57
N ALA A 361 25.76 14.71 1.33
CA ALA A 361 24.38 14.25 1.17
C ALA A 361 23.70 13.80 2.47
N PHE A 362 22.39 14.02 2.53
CA PHE A 362 21.47 13.32 3.43
C PHE A 362 20.98 12.02 2.77
N ILE A 363 20.95 10.92 3.52
CA ILE A 363 20.31 9.67 3.06
C ILE A 363 19.00 9.50 3.82
N ILE A 364 17.90 9.40 3.08
CA ILE A 364 16.55 9.39 3.59
C ILE A 364 15.91 8.04 3.26
N ALA A 365 15.51 7.29 4.29
CA ALA A 365 14.88 5.98 4.15
C ALA A 365 13.38 6.06 4.50
N PRO A 366 12.46 6.11 3.50
CA PRO A 366 11.01 5.94 3.72
C PRO A 366 10.67 4.54 4.22
N THR A 367 9.41 4.31 4.61
CA THR A 367 8.97 3.02 5.20
C THR A 367 8.21 2.12 4.23
N ASN A 368 7.92 2.58 3.01
CA ASN A 368 7.01 1.89 2.08
C ASN A 368 5.65 1.63 2.74
N ARG A 369 5.23 2.49 3.68
CA ARG A 369 4.16 2.26 4.66
C ARG A 369 4.42 1.14 5.70
N ARG A 370 5.12 0.07 5.31
CA ARG A 370 5.54 -1.09 6.13
C ARG A 370 6.77 -1.77 5.51
N PRO A 371 7.52 -2.59 6.27
CA PRO A 371 8.69 -3.33 5.76
C PRO A 371 8.44 -4.19 4.50
N PHE A 372 7.26 -4.82 4.38
CA PHE A 372 6.82 -5.42 3.12
C PHE A 372 6.03 -4.44 2.24
N GLY A 373 5.18 -3.64 2.88
CA GLY A 373 4.49 -2.51 2.26
C GLY A 373 3.76 -2.88 0.98
N PHE A 374 3.92 -2.04 -0.04
CA PHE A 374 3.29 -2.20 -1.34
C PHE A 374 4.32 -2.37 -2.46
N ASN A 375 5.48 -2.97 -2.15
CA ASN A 375 6.62 -3.12 -3.07
C ASN A 375 7.09 -1.80 -3.73
N TRP A 376 6.89 -0.64 -3.07
CA TRP A 376 7.13 0.70 -3.64
C TRP A 376 6.19 1.11 -4.77
N GLU A 377 5.21 0.28 -5.13
CA GLU A 377 4.08 0.61 -6.00
C GLU A 377 2.91 1.20 -5.17
N GLU A 378 1.82 1.61 -5.82
CA GLU A 378 0.56 2.07 -5.17
C GLU A 378 0.74 3.07 -4.01
N TRP A 379 0.40 2.70 -2.77
CA TRP A 379 0.61 3.59 -1.61
C TRP A 379 2.07 3.67 -1.16
N GLY A 380 2.89 2.68 -1.53
CA GLY A 380 4.33 2.66 -1.31
C GLY A 380 5.06 3.78 -2.07
N ARG A 381 4.71 4.03 -3.33
CA ARG A 381 5.24 5.20 -4.08
C ARG A 381 4.82 6.51 -3.45
N LYS A 382 3.58 6.60 -2.96
CA LYS A 382 3.08 7.84 -2.36
C LYS A 382 3.79 8.13 -1.05
N ASP A 383 4.04 7.11 -0.23
CA ASP A 383 4.90 7.23 0.97
C ASP A 383 6.29 7.76 0.61
N ALA A 384 6.93 7.19 -0.43
CA ALA A 384 8.24 7.65 -0.90
C ALA A 384 8.21 9.13 -1.34
N LEU A 385 7.15 9.56 -2.04
CA LEU A 385 6.98 10.95 -2.46
C LEU A 385 6.66 11.91 -1.31
N GLU A 386 5.85 11.49 -0.32
CA GLU A 386 5.58 12.29 0.88
C GLU A 386 6.86 12.49 1.70
N VAL A 387 7.65 11.43 1.87
CA VAL A 387 8.95 11.49 2.54
C VAL A 387 9.95 12.35 1.76
N LEU A 388 10.00 12.23 0.43
CA LEU A 388 10.85 13.07 -0.41
C LEU A 388 10.50 14.56 -0.25
N ALA A 389 9.21 14.90 -0.28
CA ALA A 389 8.74 16.27 -0.10
C ALA A 389 9.06 16.80 1.31
N GLU A 390 8.84 15.98 2.35
CA GLU A 390 9.11 16.35 3.73
C GLU A 390 10.62 16.54 3.99
N ALA A 391 11.45 15.65 3.43
CA ALA A 391 12.90 15.77 3.52
C ALA A 391 13.43 17.02 2.81
N LYS A 392 12.92 17.33 1.60
CA LYS A 392 13.25 18.59 0.90
C LYS A 392 12.87 19.82 1.72
N ARG A 393 11.70 19.79 2.37
CA ARG A 393 11.23 20.88 3.24
C ARG A 393 12.10 21.07 4.49
N LEU A 394 12.47 19.97 5.14
CA LEU A 394 13.24 19.98 6.40
C LEU A 394 14.70 20.34 6.18
N PHE A 395 15.36 19.68 5.21
CA PHE A 395 16.80 19.77 5.02
C PHE A 395 17.21 20.83 3.98
N LYS A 396 16.26 21.33 3.18
CA LYS A 396 16.50 22.37 2.16
C LYS A 396 17.67 22.04 1.23
N THR A 397 17.76 20.78 0.82
CA THR A 397 18.81 20.27 -0.08
C THR A 397 18.71 20.90 -1.46
N ASN A 398 19.83 20.93 -2.19
CA ASN A 398 19.84 21.36 -3.59
C ASN A 398 18.92 20.44 -4.42
N LEU A 399 17.89 21.03 -5.04
CA LEU A 399 16.86 20.29 -5.75
C LEU A 399 17.40 19.52 -6.97
N GLN A 400 18.46 20.02 -7.62
CA GLN A 400 19.12 19.35 -8.74
C GLN A 400 19.96 18.15 -8.29
N LYS A 401 20.30 18.05 -7.01
CA LYS A 401 21.09 16.94 -6.44
C LYS A 401 20.19 15.99 -5.63
N THR A 402 19.15 15.48 -6.29
CA THR A 402 18.26 14.46 -5.74
C THR A 402 18.54 13.12 -6.44
N PHE A 403 18.80 12.06 -5.67
CA PHE A 403 19.21 10.74 -6.17
C PHE A 403 18.36 9.63 -5.58
N LEU A 404 18.29 8.49 -6.27
CA LEU A 404 17.49 7.34 -5.89
C LEU A 404 18.34 6.06 -5.86
N THR A 405 18.22 5.27 -4.80
CA THR A 405 18.88 3.97 -4.68
C THR A 405 18.07 3.00 -3.81
N GLY A 406 18.39 1.72 -3.84
CA GLY A 406 17.76 0.71 -3.01
C GLY A 406 18.19 -0.71 -3.38
N HIS A 407 17.98 -1.64 -2.46
CA HIS A 407 18.40 -3.04 -2.61
C HIS A 407 17.22 -4.03 -2.63
N SER A 408 17.27 -5.08 -3.46
CA SER A 408 16.24 -6.13 -3.54
C SER A 408 14.87 -5.57 -3.95
N MET A 409 13.84 -5.64 -3.10
CA MET A 409 12.57 -4.92 -3.30
C MET A 409 12.79 -3.40 -3.44
N GLY A 410 13.79 -2.83 -2.77
CA GLY A 410 14.21 -1.44 -2.96
C GLY A 410 14.95 -1.22 -4.28
N GLY A 411 15.64 -2.24 -4.80
CA GLY A 411 16.22 -2.20 -6.15
C GLY A 411 15.12 -2.16 -7.21
N HIS A 412 14.05 -2.95 -7.01
CA HIS A 412 12.81 -2.81 -7.78
C HIS A 412 12.20 -1.41 -7.63
N GLY A 413 12.06 -0.91 -6.39
CA GLY A 413 11.56 0.44 -6.14
C GLY A 413 12.39 1.53 -6.84
N SER A 414 13.71 1.33 -6.96
CA SER A 414 14.60 2.24 -7.69
C SER A 414 14.32 2.23 -9.19
N TRP A 415 14.18 1.04 -9.78
CA TRP A 415 13.73 0.91 -11.16
C TRP A 415 12.37 1.60 -11.35
N PHE A 416 11.38 1.22 -10.55
CA PHE A 416 10.00 1.70 -10.66
C PHE A 416 9.85 3.21 -10.49
N LEU A 417 10.31 3.78 -9.37
CA LEU A 417 10.20 5.22 -9.11
C LEU A 417 11.06 6.05 -10.07
N GLY A 418 12.21 5.51 -10.48
CA GLY A 418 13.10 6.14 -11.45
C GLY A 418 12.43 6.30 -12.83
N ALA A 419 11.77 5.24 -13.32
CA ALA A 419 11.04 5.31 -14.58
C ALA A 419 9.73 6.09 -14.45
N THR A 420 9.05 6.02 -13.31
CA THR A 420 7.74 6.67 -13.11
C THR A 420 7.85 8.18 -12.96
N TYR A 421 8.91 8.67 -12.31
CA TYR A 421 9.12 10.10 -12.03
C TYR A 421 10.47 10.60 -12.58
N PRO A 422 10.69 10.57 -13.91
CA PRO A 422 12.01 10.80 -14.50
C PRO A 422 12.63 12.17 -14.20
N GLY A 423 11.82 13.22 -14.03
CA GLY A 423 12.31 14.56 -13.68
C GLY A 423 12.72 14.73 -12.21
N PHE A 424 12.61 13.70 -11.36
CA PHE A 424 12.87 13.82 -9.93
C PHE A 424 14.30 13.42 -9.54
N TRP A 425 15.04 12.78 -10.43
CA TRP A 425 16.28 12.08 -10.11
C TRP A 425 17.41 12.47 -11.04
N GLY A 426 18.55 12.88 -10.48
CA GLY A 426 19.78 13.04 -11.27
C GLY A 426 20.40 11.68 -11.59
N THR A 427 20.26 10.74 -10.66
CA THR A 427 20.74 9.36 -10.81
C THR A 427 19.78 8.38 -10.19
N VAL A 428 19.56 7.25 -10.88
CA VAL A 428 18.79 6.09 -10.42
C VAL A 428 19.76 4.91 -10.27
N SER A 429 19.85 4.35 -9.06
CA SER A 429 20.84 3.32 -8.71
C SER A 429 20.21 2.06 -8.10
N PRO A 430 19.62 1.19 -8.93
CA PRO A 430 19.05 -0.06 -8.49
C PRO A 430 20.14 -1.08 -8.12
N CYS A 431 20.07 -1.60 -6.89
CA CYS A 431 20.97 -2.64 -6.39
C CYS A 431 20.21 -3.97 -6.24
N ALA A 432 20.71 -5.05 -6.84
CA ALA A 432 20.14 -6.41 -6.72
C ALA A 432 18.61 -6.48 -6.95
N GLY A 433 18.06 -5.68 -7.87
CA GLY A 433 16.63 -5.46 -8.03
C GLY A 433 16.07 -6.00 -9.35
N TYR A 434 14.83 -6.51 -9.31
CA TYR A 434 14.06 -6.87 -10.49
C TYR A 434 13.28 -5.64 -11.02
N PRO A 435 13.23 -5.39 -12.35
CA PRO A 435 12.57 -4.20 -12.87
C PRO A 435 11.04 -4.23 -12.75
N ASP A 436 10.40 -5.40 -12.84
CA ASP A 436 8.94 -5.54 -12.88
C ASP A 436 8.47 -6.67 -11.95
N VAL A 437 7.58 -6.38 -10.99
CA VAL A 437 7.07 -7.38 -10.03
C VAL A 437 6.25 -8.47 -10.73
N ALA A 438 5.41 -8.11 -11.70
CA ALA A 438 4.58 -9.09 -12.40
C ALA A 438 5.43 -9.97 -13.30
N GLY A 439 6.44 -9.42 -13.97
CA GLY A 439 7.43 -10.23 -14.69
C GLY A 439 8.20 -11.18 -13.76
N TYR A 440 8.54 -10.73 -12.56
CA TYR A 440 9.27 -11.53 -11.56
C TYR A 440 8.41 -12.61 -10.89
N ARG A 441 7.09 -12.39 -10.72
CA ARG A 441 6.19 -13.29 -9.97
C ARG A 441 5.09 -13.96 -10.81
N LYS A 442 5.08 -13.80 -12.14
CA LYS A 442 4.02 -14.29 -13.03
C LYS A 442 3.74 -15.78 -12.75
N THR A 443 2.51 -16.08 -12.35
CA THR A 443 2.06 -17.45 -12.05
C THR A 443 1.60 -18.13 -13.34
N VAL A 444 1.60 -19.47 -13.35
CA VAL A 444 1.00 -20.26 -14.44
C VAL A 444 -0.49 -19.92 -14.61
N THR A 445 -1.18 -19.65 -13.49
CA THR A 445 -2.59 -19.26 -13.48
C THR A 445 -2.83 -17.97 -14.26
N ASP A 446 -2.05 -16.92 -13.99
CA ASP A 446 -2.18 -15.63 -14.67
C ASP A 446 -1.86 -15.76 -16.17
N GLN A 447 -0.88 -16.59 -16.55
CA GLN A 447 -0.53 -16.82 -17.95
C GLN A 447 -1.67 -17.48 -18.75
N GLY A 448 -2.39 -18.42 -18.14
CA GLY A 448 -3.54 -19.09 -18.77
C GLY A 448 -4.75 -18.18 -19.01
N LEU A 449 -4.77 -16.97 -18.42
CA LEU A 449 -5.90 -16.05 -18.47
C LEU A 449 -5.72 -14.90 -19.48
N SER A 450 -4.60 -14.81 -20.20
CA SER A 450 -4.26 -13.66 -21.06
C SER A 450 -5.31 -13.33 -22.13
N GLU A 451 -6.03 -14.35 -22.63
CA GLU A 451 -7.07 -14.16 -23.65
C GLU A 451 -8.42 -13.71 -23.07
N ASN A 452 -8.64 -13.91 -21.76
CA ASN A 452 -9.89 -13.53 -21.11
C ASN A 452 -10.03 -11.99 -21.10
N PRO A 453 -11.13 -11.42 -21.64
CA PRO A 453 -11.29 -9.98 -21.77
C PRO A 453 -11.37 -9.26 -20.42
N HIS A 454 -11.95 -9.89 -19.39
CA HIS A 454 -11.97 -9.32 -18.04
C HIS A 454 -10.58 -9.32 -17.40
N PHE A 455 -9.80 -10.39 -17.58
CA PHE A 455 -8.40 -10.43 -17.13
C PHE A 455 -7.57 -9.31 -17.76
N ARG A 456 -7.74 -9.05 -19.07
CA ARG A 456 -7.04 -7.94 -19.75
C ARG A 456 -7.37 -6.57 -19.16
N MET A 457 -8.62 -6.35 -18.73
CA MET A 457 -8.98 -5.10 -18.03
C MET A 457 -8.34 -4.99 -16.65
N LEU A 458 -8.23 -6.10 -15.91
CA LEU A 458 -7.49 -6.15 -14.64
C LEU A 458 -5.99 -5.91 -14.87
N GLU A 459 -5.37 -6.59 -15.83
CA GLU A 459 -3.95 -6.40 -16.17
C GLU A 459 -3.66 -4.95 -16.57
N ARG A 460 -4.55 -4.34 -17.37
CA ARG A 460 -4.47 -2.93 -17.75
C ARG A 460 -4.56 -2.01 -16.54
N GLY A 461 -5.44 -2.29 -15.57
CA GLY A 461 -5.49 -1.57 -14.29
C GLY A 461 -4.19 -1.66 -13.47
N ALA A 462 -3.34 -2.66 -13.72
CA ALA A 462 -2.04 -2.85 -13.08
C ALA A 462 -0.85 -2.31 -13.91
N SER A 463 -1.10 -1.65 -15.05
CA SER A 463 -0.05 -1.18 -15.96
C SER A 463 0.95 -0.20 -15.35
N ALA A 464 0.57 0.49 -14.27
CA ALA A 464 1.45 1.45 -13.60
C ALA A 464 2.80 0.82 -13.20
N GLY A 465 2.80 -0.41 -12.66
CA GLY A 465 4.00 -1.14 -12.23
C GLY A 465 4.86 -1.71 -13.36
N ARG A 466 4.49 -1.52 -14.64
CA ARG A 466 5.17 -2.14 -15.80
C ARG A 466 6.37 -1.33 -16.27
N VAL A 467 7.47 -1.40 -15.51
CA VAL A 467 8.70 -0.62 -15.75
C VAL A 467 9.26 -0.78 -17.17
N PHE A 468 9.15 -1.97 -17.76
CA PHE A 468 9.62 -2.20 -19.13
C PHE A 468 8.99 -1.26 -20.16
N ASN A 469 7.72 -0.90 -19.96
CA ASN A 469 6.99 0.03 -20.82
C ASN A 469 7.45 1.49 -20.66
N LEU A 470 8.18 1.79 -19.58
CA LEU A 470 8.59 3.14 -19.19
C LEU A 470 10.11 3.36 -19.30
N THR A 471 10.89 2.38 -19.75
CA THR A 471 12.38 2.43 -19.70
C THR A 471 13.01 3.65 -20.38
N LYS A 472 12.41 4.18 -21.45
CA LYS A 472 12.93 5.40 -22.10
C LYS A 472 12.84 6.66 -21.22
N ASN A 473 12.08 6.63 -20.12
CA ASN A 473 12.05 7.71 -19.15
C ASN A 473 13.40 7.91 -18.43
N TYR A 474 14.30 6.92 -18.44
CA TYR A 474 15.63 7.11 -17.84
C TYR A 474 16.52 8.11 -18.58
N LEU A 475 16.20 8.50 -19.83
CA LEU A 475 17.06 9.32 -20.68
C LEU A 475 17.59 10.63 -20.07
N GLN A 476 16.91 11.19 -19.05
CA GLN A 476 17.30 12.42 -18.38
C GLN A 476 18.12 12.19 -17.09
N ALA A 477 18.30 10.95 -16.65
CA ALA A 477 19.02 10.59 -15.43
C ALA A 477 20.24 9.71 -15.74
N GLY A 478 21.27 9.76 -14.91
CA GLY A 478 22.29 8.72 -14.88
C GLY A 478 21.72 7.42 -14.32
N VAL A 479 22.15 6.26 -14.84
CA VAL A 479 21.75 4.95 -14.29
C VAL A 479 22.98 4.18 -13.82
N TYR A 480 23.00 3.75 -12.55
CA TYR A 480 24.07 2.91 -12.00
C TYR A 480 23.52 1.56 -11.53
N ILE A 481 23.84 0.49 -12.25
CA ILE A 481 23.37 -0.86 -11.90
C ILE A 481 24.43 -1.54 -11.04
N LEU A 482 24.03 -2.02 -9.86
CA LEU A 482 24.90 -2.78 -8.95
C LEU A 482 24.27 -4.14 -8.63
N HIS A 483 25.01 -5.25 -8.82
CA HIS A 483 24.47 -6.58 -8.55
C HIS A 483 25.58 -7.57 -8.13
N GLY A 484 25.27 -8.50 -7.22
CA GLY A 484 26.17 -9.62 -6.92
C GLY A 484 26.15 -10.68 -8.03
N GLY A 485 27.33 -11.11 -8.50
CA GLY A 485 27.44 -12.10 -9.59
C GLY A 485 26.99 -13.52 -9.24
N ALA A 486 26.78 -13.82 -7.95
CA ALA A 486 26.31 -15.12 -7.43
C ALA A 486 25.01 -14.98 -6.60
N ASP A 487 24.17 -13.99 -6.92
CA ASP A 487 22.90 -13.75 -6.24
C ASP A 487 21.86 -14.85 -6.55
N ALA A 488 21.46 -15.61 -5.52
CA ALA A 488 20.49 -16.70 -5.59
C ALA A 488 19.05 -16.28 -5.22
N VAL A 489 18.82 -15.04 -4.78
CA VAL A 489 17.49 -14.54 -4.37
C VAL A 489 16.87 -13.72 -5.49
N VAL A 490 17.65 -12.78 -6.06
CA VAL A 490 17.29 -12.04 -7.26
C VAL A 490 18.39 -12.30 -8.30
N PRO A 491 18.17 -13.22 -9.26
CA PRO A 491 19.20 -13.58 -10.21
C PRO A 491 19.78 -12.37 -10.95
N VAL A 492 21.11 -12.36 -11.11
CA VAL A 492 21.86 -11.28 -11.79
C VAL A 492 21.38 -11.03 -13.23
N ASP A 493 20.69 -12.00 -13.83
CA ASP A 493 20.13 -11.87 -15.19
C ASP A 493 19.12 -10.73 -15.31
N HIS A 494 18.46 -10.31 -14.23
CA HIS A 494 17.64 -9.09 -14.23
C HIS A 494 18.47 -7.83 -14.52
N ALA A 495 19.63 -7.69 -13.86
CA ALA A 495 20.54 -6.59 -14.09
C ALA A 495 21.20 -6.66 -15.48
N ARG A 496 21.58 -7.86 -15.95
CA ARG A 496 22.11 -8.07 -17.31
C ARG A 496 21.08 -7.73 -18.39
N THR A 497 19.82 -8.07 -18.18
CA THR A 497 18.70 -7.71 -19.08
C THR A 497 18.56 -6.21 -19.18
N MET A 498 18.52 -5.50 -18.05
CA MET A 498 18.43 -4.04 -18.03
C MET A 498 19.66 -3.38 -18.65
N ARG A 499 20.87 -3.90 -18.39
CA ARG A 499 22.12 -3.45 -19.03
C ARG A 499 22.04 -3.57 -20.55
N ALA A 500 21.61 -4.72 -21.07
CA ALA A 500 21.49 -4.95 -22.50
C ALA A 500 20.46 -4.00 -23.14
N LEU A 501 19.30 -3.82 -22.49
CA LEU A 501 18.26 -2.91 -22.96
C LEU A 501 18.73 -1.45 -22.97
N LEU A 502 19.29 -0.96 -21.87
CA LEU A 502 19.83 0.41 -21.77
C LEU A 502 20.95 0.65 -22.79
N GLY A 503 21.80 -0.35 -23.06
CA GLY A 503 22.83 -0.28 -24.08
C GLY A 503 22.33 0.03 -25.50
N THR A 504 21.03 -0.11 -25.78
CA THR A 504 20.45 0.20 -27.09
C THR A 504 20.07 1.67 -27.28
N PHE A 505 19.93 2.45 -26.21
CA PHE A 505 19.42 3.83 -26.30
C PHE A 505 19.96 4.83 -25.25
N HIS A 506 20.48 4.36 -24.12
CA HIS A 506 20.80 5.21 -22.98
C HIS A 506 22.26 5.68 -23.03
N PRO A 507 22.54 6.99 -23.06
CA PRO A 507 23.90 7.50 -23.26
C PRO A 507 24.75 7.51 -21.98
N ASN A 508 24.13 7.41 -20.80
CA ASN A 508 24.78 7.68 -19.52
C ASN A 508 24.45 6.63 -18.44
N PHE A 509 24.98 5.42 -18.57
CA PHE A 509 24.81 4.40 -17.53
C PHE A 509 26.12 3.65 -17.24
N ALA A 510 26.22 3.16 -16.01
CA ALA A 510 27.28 2.30 -15.52
C ALA A 510 26.70 0.99 -14.98
N TYR A 511 27.49 -0.08 -15.04
CA TYR A 511 27.13 -1.41 -14.57
C TYR A 511 28.30 -2.01 -13.82
N TYR A 512 28.06 -2.47 -12.60
CA TYR A 512 29.02 -3.25 -11.83
C TYR A 512 28.39 -4.54 -11.30
N GLU A 513 28.99 -5.65 -11.71
CA GLU A 513 28.68 -6.99 -11.21
C GLU A 513 29.78 -7.39 -10.22
N TYR A 514 29.45 -7.44 -8.93
CA TYR A 514 30.40 -7.78 -7.86
C TYR A 514 30.79 -9.26 -7.99
N PRO A 515 32.07 -9.61 -8.29
CA PRO A 515 32.47 -10.99 -8.51
C PRO A 515 32.22 -11.88 -7.29
N GLY A 516 31.43 -12.94 -7.46
CA GLY A 516 31.06 -13.86 -6.38
C GLY A 516 30.14 -13.26 -5.30
N GLY A 517 29.66 -12.03 -5.47
CA GLY A 517 28.75 -11.38 -4.52
C GLY A 517 27.42 -12.13 -4.46
N SER A 518 26.96 -12.46 -3.24
CA SER A 518 25.64 -13.05 -3.01
C SER A 518 24.52 -11.99 -3.05
N HIS A 519 23.30 -12.32 -2.62
CA HIS A 519 22.22 -11.31 -2.53
C HIS A 519 22.59 -10.15 -1.60
N TRP A 520 23.25 -10.45 -0.48
CA TRP A 520 23.80 -9.44 0.43
C TRP A 520 25.22 -9.87 0.80
N TYR A 521 26.22 -9.11 0.35
CA TYR A 521 27.63 -9.46 0.53
C TYR A 521 28.37 -8.57 1.54
N SER A 522 27.91 -7.33 1.77
CA SER A 522 28.43 -6.39 2.79
C SER A 522 27.59 -5.10 2.79
N ASP A 523 28.01 -4.08 3.54
CA ASP A 523 27.47 -2.71 3.40
C ASP A 523 27.58 -2.20 1.95
N GLU A 524 28.59 -2.62 1.18
CA GLU A 524 28.74 -2.28 -0.24
C GLU A 524 27.56 -2.74 -1.13
N SER A 525 26.69 -3.64 -0.67
CA SER A 525 25.43 -3.97 -1.37
C SER A 525 24.50 -2.75 -1.52
N VAL A 526 24.70 -1.73 -0.69
CA VAL A 526 23.98 -0.44 -0.74
C VAL A 526 24.92 0.77 -0.68
N ASP A 527 26.11 0.64 -0.07
CA ASP A 527 27.03 1.73 0.24
C ASP A 527 28.32 1.73 -0.62
N TRP A 528 28.20 1.35 -1.90
CA TRP A 528 29.32 1.23 -2.85
C TRP A 528 29.91 2.60 -3.26
N PRO A 529 31.19 2.92 -2.99
CA PRO A 529 31.72 4.27 -3.24
C PRO A 529 31.63 4.75 -4.72
N PRO A 530 31.96 3.94 -5.75
CA PRO A 530 31.81 4.35 -7.14
C PRO A 530 30.38 4.71 -7.56
N LEU A 531 29.35 4.13 -6.92
CA LEU A 531 27.96 4.50 -7.15
C LEU A 531 27.69 5.95 -6.70
N PHE A 532 28.21 6.34 -5.52
CA PHE A 532 28.09 7.72 -5.03
C PHE A 532 28.95 8.71 -5.81
N ASP A 533 30.12 8.30 -6.29
CA ASP A 533 30.93 9.12 -7.19
C ASP A 533 30.21 9.41 -8.50
N PHE A 534 29.51 8.41 -9.04
CA PHE A 534 28.65 8.59 -10.21
C PHE A 534 27.48 9.54 -9.92
N MET A 535 26.80 9.42 -8.77
CA MET A 535 25.73 10.36 -8.38
C MET A 535 26.20 11.82 -8.38
N LYS A 536 27.36 12.11 -7.76
CA LYS A 536 27.92 13.47 -7.68
C LYS A 536 28.13 14.12 -9.05
N GLN A 537 28.38 13.32 -10.09
CA GLN A 537 28.65 13.78 -11.45
C GLN A 537 27.38 13.97 -12.30
N ASN A 538 26.23 13.45 -11.83
CA ASN A 538 25.01 13.35 -12.62
C ASN A 538 23.81 14.00 -11.92
N PRO A 539 23.80 15.34 -11.74
CA PRO A 539 22.63 16.05 -11.23
C PRO A 539 21.47 16.02 -12.23
N ILE A 540 20.26 16.39 -11.77
CA ILE A 540 19.11 16.63 -12.63
C ILE A 540 19.44 17.79 -13.59
N PRO A 541 19.25 17.64 -14.91
CA PRO A 541 19.47 18.72 -15.84
C PRO A 541 18.51 19.90 -15.59
N GLU A 542 18.98 21.12 -15.81
CA GLU A 542 18.13 22.31 -15.74
C GLU A 542 17.02 22.22 -16.80
N THR A 543 15.78 22.45 -16.39
CA THR A 543 14.61 22.25 -17.28
C THR A 543 14.70 23.09 -18.56
N GLN A 544 15.31 24.27 -18.49
CA GLN A 544 15.47 25.18 -19.62
C GLN A 544 16.44 24.65 -20.69
N THR A 545 17.35 23.73 -20.34
CA THR A 545 18.37 23.17 -21.24
C THR A 545 17.95 21.83 -21.87
N VAL A 546 16.80 21.28 -21.47
CA VAL A 546 16.28 20.02 -22.02
C VAL A 546 15.59 20.29 -23.36
N ASP A 547 16.33 20.15 -24.46
CA ASP A 547 15.81 20.32 -25.83
C ASP A 547 15.17 19.05 -26.40
N SER A 548 15.58 17.87 -25.93
CA SER A 548 15.03 16.57 -26.34
C SER A 548 14.50 15.84 -25.13
N LEU A 549 13.23 15.47 -25.18
CA LEU A 549 12.50 14.84 -24.10
C LEU A 549 11.70 13.65 -24.62
N TYR A 550 11.75 12.55 -23.89
CA TYR A 550 10.77 11.48 -24.03
C TYR A 550 10.09 11.31 -22.67
N PHE A 551 8.77 11.22 -22.66
CA PHE A 551 8.03 10.92 -21.46
C PHE A 551 6.91 9.94 -21.76
N ALA A 552 6.84 8.87 -20.98
CA ALA A 552 5.76 7.91 -20.99
C ALA A 552 5.16 7.73 -19.60
N THR A 553 3.87 7.43 -19.54
CA THR A 553 3.17 7.07 -18.30
C THR A 553 2.08 6.07 -18.60
N ALA A 554 1.84 5.13 -17.68
CA ALA A 554 0.68 4.26 -17.78
C ALA A 554 -0.62 5.03 -17.49
N ALA A 555 -0.57 5.99 -16.56
CA ALA A 555 -1.73 6.79 -16.16
C ALA A 555 -1.26 8.16 -15.62
N PRO A 556 -1.75 9.29 -16.16
CA PRO A 556 -1.50 10.63 -15.62
C PRO A 556 -1.67 10.79 -14.10
N VAL A 557 -2.59 10.05 -13.48
CA VAL A 557 -2.79 10.06 -12.01
C VAL A 557 -1.63 9.45 -11.21
N VAL A 558 -0.82 8.61 -11.84
CA VAL A 558 0.39 8.04 -11.25
C VAL A 558 1.55 9.01 -11.42
N SER A 559 1.76 9.47 -12.66
CA SER A 559 2.75 10.47 -13.04
C SER A 559 2.29 11.16 -14.32
N SER A 560 2.25 12.49 -14.31
CA SER A 560 1.76 13.30 -15.42
C SER A 560 2.79 14.26 -15.98
N GLU A 561 3.96 14.41 -15.37
CA GLU A 561 4.89 15.49 -15.69
C GLU A 561 6.32 15.02 -15.85
N ASN A 562 7.00 15.56 -16.86
CA ASN A 562 8.45 15.49 -17.01
C ASN A 562 8.95 16.81 -17.59
N HIS A 563 9.77 17.54 -16.84
CA HIS A 563 10.25 18.88 -17.23
C HIS A 563 9.08 19.78 -17.69
N TRP A 564 9.16 20.34 -18.90
CA TRP A 564 8.20 21.28 -19.44
C TRP A 564 7.00 20.61 -20.15
N VAL A 565 6.77 19.31 -19.97
CA VAL A 565 5.62 18.60 -20.57
C VAL A 565 4.73 17.97 -19.49
N ARG A 566 3.42 18.17 -19.63
CA ARG A 566 2.38 17.50 -18.83
C ARG A 566 1.44 16.68 -19.71
N LEU A 567 1.24 15.41 -19.40
CA LEU A 567 0.23 14.55 -19.98
C LEU A 567 -1.05 14.65 -19.14
N ASN A 568 -2.16 15.10 -19.74
CA ASN A 568 -3.38 15.39 -18.97
C ASN A 568 -4.41 14.27 -19.06
N GLN A 569 -4.70 13.79 -20.29
CA GLN A 569 -5.73 12.78 -20.57
C GLN A 569 -5.28 11.77 -21.62
N GLN A 570 -5.72 10.53 -21.44
CA GLN A 570 -5.47 9.42 -22.38
C GLN A 570 -6.70 9.20 -23.26
N GLU A 571 -6.50 8.68 -24.47
CA GLU A 571 -7.63 8.18 -25.29
C GLU A 571 -8.13 6.85 -24.73
N LYS A 572 -7.18 5.95 -24.42
CA LYS A 572 -7.37 4.66 -23.76
C LYS A 572 -6.75 4.69 -22.37
N GLN A 573 -7.59 4.66 -21.34
CA GLN A 573 -7.19 4.75 -19.93
C GLN A 573 -6.22 3.64 -19.55
N TYR A 574 -5.13 3.90 -18.82
CA TYR A 574 -4.20 2.89 -18.32
C TYR A 574 -3.40 2.09 -19.38
N GLU A 575 -3.58 2.34 -20.68
CA GLU A 575 -2.59 1.97 -21.71
C GLU A 575 -1.46 3.01 -21.72
N THR A 576 -0.22 2.59 -21.97
CA THR A 576 0.92 3.53 -21.95
C THR A 576 0.70 4.68 -22.94
N SER A 577 0.71 5.90 -22.42
CA SER A 577 0.75 7.12 -23.23
C SER A 577 2.17 7.65 -23.27
N SER A 578 2.56 8.26 -24.39
CA SER A 578 3.86 8.89 -24.49
C SER A 578 3.88 10.12 -25.38
N ILE A 579 4.91 10.93 -25.15
CA ILE A 579 5.26 12.06 -25.99
C ILE A 579 6.76 12.10 -26.18
N LYS A 580 7.19 12.22 -27.44
CA LYS A 580 8.57 12.56 -27.79
C LYS A 580 8.58 14.00 -28.28
N ALA A 581 9.37 14.83 -27.63
CA ALA A 581 9.46 16.26 -27.91
C ALA A 581 10.90 16.65 -28.26
N VAL A 582 11.08 17.35 -29.37
CA VAL A 582 12.39 17.84 -29.83
C VAL A 582 12.28 19.31 -30.20
N ARG A 583 12.97 20.18 -29.46
CA ARG A 583 13.09 21.61 -29.71
C ARG A 583 14.35 21.87 -30.52
N ASN A 584 14.19 22.60 -31.63
CA ASN A 584 15.28 23.06 -32.48
C ASN A 584 15.04 24.52 -32.88
N HIS A 585 15.77 25.45 -32.25
CA HIS A 585 15.62 26.89 -32.44
C HIS A 585 14.14 27.35 -32.34
N ASP A 586 13.56 27.77 -33.46
CA ASP A 586 12.20 28.30 -33.54
C ASP A 586 11.12 27.22 -33.74
N THR A 587 11.48 25.93 -33.77
CA THR A 587 10.53 24.81 -34.00
C THR A 587 10.54 23.80 -32.86
N LEU A 588 9.35 23.36 -32.42
CA LEU A 588 9.16 22.23 -31.52
C LEU A 588 8.40 21.12 -32.24
N THR A 589 8.99 19.93 -32.33
CA THR A 589 8.33 18.74 -32.90
C THR A 589 7.90 17.79 -31.80
N LEU A 590 6.62 17.40 -31.82
CA LEU A 590 5.98 16.51 -30.86
C LEU A 590 5.42 15.29 -31.61
N GLN A 591 5.70 14.10 -31.09
CA GLN A 591 5.07 12.85 -31.51
C GLN A 591 4.34 12.25 -30.32
N THR A 592 3.05 11.98 -30.47
CA THR A 592 2.17 11.53 -29.39
C THR A 592 1.67 10.10 -29.60
N VAL A 593 1.43 9.40 -28.50
CA VAL A 593 0.78 8.08 -28.48
C VAL A 593 -0.25 8.05 -27.37
N ASN A 594 -1.49 7.67 -27.70
CA ASN A 594 -2.58 7.50 -26.75
C ASN A 594 -2.86 8.74 -25.88
N LEU A 595 -2.97 9.92 -26.50
CA LEU A 595 -3.19 11.19 -25.78
C LEU A 595 -4.43 11.91 -26.30
N ARG A 596 -5.33 12.24 -25.38
CA ARG A 596 -6.47 13.12 -25.64
C ARG A 596 -6.12 14.58 -25.41
N SER A 597 -5.29 14.85 -24.40
CA SER A 597 -4.78 16.21 -24.13
C SER A 597 -3.44 16.20 -23.40
N PHE A 598 -2.62 17.22 -23.68
CA PHE A 598 -1.33 17.47 -23.02
C PHE A 598 -1.07 18.97 -22.91
N SER A 599 -0.10 19.37 -22.10
CA SER A 599 0.29 20.78 -21.89
C SER A 599 1.79 20.95 -22.04
N LEU A 600 2.20 22.11 -22.54
CA LEU A 600 3.58 22.59 -22.48
C LEU A 600 3.67 23.67 -21.40
N LEU A 601 4.51 23.44 -20.40
CA LEU A 601 4.63 24.26 -19.18
C LEU A 601 5.73 25.33 -19.30
N PHE A 602 5.84 25.98 -20.46
CA PHE A 602 6.90 26.94 -20.75
C PHE A 602 6.81 28.19 -19.88
N GLY A 603 5.61 28.70 -19.64
CA GLY A 603 5.40 29.85 -18.77
C GLY A 603 5.81 29.55 -17.33
N PHE A 604 5.41 28.38 -16.81
CA PHE A 604 5.79 27.91 -15.48
C PHE A 604 7.31 27.81 -15.29
N HIS A 605 8.04 27.40 -16.32
CA HIS A 605 9.50 27.27 -16.30
C HIS A 605 10.27 28.51 -16.79
N GLY A 606 9.59 29.60 -17.13
CA GLY A 606 10.23 30.82 -17.66
C GLY A 606 10.93 30.61 -19.01
N MET A 607 10.43 29.67 -19.80
CA MET A 607 10.96 29.33 -21.13
C MET A 607 10.21 30.10 -22.22
N LYS A 608 10.91 30.44 -23.31
CA LYS A 608 10.30 31.08 -24.47
C LYS A 608 9.69 30.03 -25.40
N MET A 609 8.41 30.20 -25.75
CA MET A 609 7.73 29.32 -26.70
C MET A 609 8.37 29.44 -28.10
N PRO A 610 8.62 28.31 -28.81
CA PRO A 610 9.06 28.32 -30.20
C PRO A 610 7.99 28.93 -31.13
N LYS A 611 8.38 29.44 -32.30
CA LYS A 611 7.45 30.06 -33.26
C LYS A 611 6.52 29.02 -33.90
N PHE A 612 7.03 27.82 -34.13
CA PHE A 612 6.32 26.72 -34.79
C PHE A 612 6.25 25.51 -33.87
N VAL A 613 5.06 24.95 -33.69
CA VAL A 613 4.86 23.68 -32.99
C VAL A 613 4.26 22.68 -33.96
N LEU A 614 4.95 21.57 -34.21
CA LEU A 614 4.49 20.47 -35.04
C LEU A 614 4.04 19.34 -34.13
N VAL A 615 2.75 19.01 -34.14
CA VAL A 615 2.18 17.90 -33.35
C VAL A 615 1.71 16.82 -34.30
N ASP A 616 2.37 15.66 -34.29
CA ASP A 616 2.08 14.54 -35.20
C ASP A 616 2.08 14.96 -36.69
N GLY A 617 2.95 15.90 -37.03
CA GLY A 617 3.08 16.48 -38.39
C GLY A 617 2.14 17.65 -38.67
N GLN A 618 1.19 17.95 -37.79
CA GLN A 618 0.31 19.12 -37.91
C GLN A 618 0.99 20.38 -37.38
N GLU A 619 1.05 21.44 -38.18
CA GLU A 619 1.54 22.75 -37.74
C GLU A 619 0.48 23.49 -36.93
N ILE A 620 0.86 23.95 -35.74
CA ILE A 620 0.06 24.73 -34.83
C ILE A 620 0.85 25.96 -34.40
N LEU A 621 0.29 27.14 -34.65
CA LEU A 621 0.86 28.40 -34.21
C LEU A 621 0.51 28.64 -32.74
N PRO A 622 1.50 28.78 -31.84
CA PRO A 622 1.24 29.12 -30.44
C PRO A 622 0.55 30.48 -30.32
N ASN A 623 -0.44 30.55 -29.43
CA ASN A 623 -1.22 31.77 -29.18
C ASN A 623 -0.72 32.57 -27.95
N SER A 624 0.31 32.08 -27.27
CA SER A 624 0.81 32.61 -26.01
C SER A 624 2.28 32.24 -25.82
N ASN A 625 3.01 33.08 -25.07
CA ASN A 625 4.34 32.74 -24.54
C ASN A 625 4.28 32.04 -23.16
N GLY A 626 3.09 31.87 -22.60
CA GLY A 626 2.86 31.13 -21.35
C GLY A 626 2.69 29.63 -21.57
N ASP A 627 2.07 28.97 -20.59
CA ASP A 627 1.68 27.57 -20.73
C ASP A 627 0.61 27.43 -21.83
N ILE A 628 0.72 26.39 -22.65
CA ILE A 628 -0.26 26.10 -23.70
C ILE A 628 -0.80 24.68 -23.56
N HIS A 629 -2.09 24.52 -23.86
CA HIS A 629 -2.81 23.26 -23.72
C HIS A 629 -3.30 22.80 -25.09
N PHE A 630 -3.10 21.51 -25.36
CA PHE A 630 -3.52 20.85 -26.58
C PHE A 630 -4.62 19.86 -26.28
N ILE A 631 -5.64 19.85 -27.13
CA ILE A 631 -6.71 18.85 -27.13
C ILE A 631 -6.87 18.30 -28.54
N LYS A 632 -6.94 16.97 -28.62
CA LYS A 632 -7.22 16.25 -29.86
C LYS A 632 -8.72 16.29 -30.14
N ASN A 633 -9.17 16.40 -31.38
CA ASN A 633 -10.57 16.32 -31.79
C ASN A 633 -10.65 15.48 -33.08
N GLY A 634 -11.15 14.24 -32.97
CA GLY A 634 -10.90 13.24 -34.02
C GLY A 634 -9.39 12.99 -34.12
N GLU A 635 -8.83 13.15 -35.32
CA GLU A 635 -7.38 13.03 -35.58
C GLU A 635 -6.62 14.36 -35.58
N HIS A 636 -7.28 15.48 -35.27
CA HIS A 636 -6.66 16.81 -35.35
C HIS A 636 -6.37 17.40 -33.97
N TRP A 637 -5.21 18.03 -33.82
CA TRP A 637 -4.83 18.76 -32.61
C TRP A 637 -5.26 20.22 -32.69
N SER A 638 -5.65 20.79 -31.55
CA SER A 638 -6.04 22.19 -31.43
C SER A 638 -5.62 22.76 -30.09
N LEU A 639 -5.40 24.08 -30.04
CA LEU A 639 -5.16 24.80 -28.80
C LEU A 639 -6.48 24.99 -28.05
N THR A 640 -6.43 24.84 -26.73
CA THR A 640 -7.54 25.20 -25.83
C THR A 640 -7.05 26.15 -24.75
N ALA A 641 -7.91 27.09 -24.34
CA ALA A 641 -7.60 28.02 -23.26
C ALA A 641 -7.56 27.32 -21.88
N SER A 642 -8.34 26.25 -21.71
CA SER A 642 -8.37 25.47 -20.47
C SER A 642 -8.82 24.03 -20.71
N LEU A 643 -8.52 23.16 -19.76
CA LEU A 643 -9.00 21.78 -19.71
C LEU A 643 -10.18 21.70 -18.75
N ASN A 644 -11.17 20.88 -19.08
CA ASN A 644 -12.35 20.72 -18.24
C ASN A 644 -11.96 19.97 -16.95
N PRO A 645 -12.00 20.62 -15.76
CA PRO A 645 -11.59 19.97 -14.53
C PRO A 645 -12.52 18.79 -14.17
N LYS A 646 -13.78 18.80 -14.65
CA LYS A 646 -14.81 17.76 -14.44
C LYS A 646 -14.54 16.44 -15.12
N GLU A 647 -13.70 16.45 -16.13
CA GLU A 647 -13.25 15.24 -16.80
C GLU A 647 -12.10 14.59 -16.02
N LYS A 648 -11.77 13.35 -16.41
CA LYS A 648 -10.57 12.66 -15.95
C LYS A 648 -9.35 13.52 -16.17
N ASN A 649 -8.46 13.53 -15.18
CA ASN A 649 -7.19 14.24 -15.19
C ASN A 649 -6.26 13.63 -14.13
N ALA A 650 -5.03 14.14 -14.02
CA ALA A 650 -4.02 13.63 -13.08
C ALA A 650 -4.41 13.66 -11.58
N GLN A 651 -5.43 14.43 -11.19
CA GLN A 651 -5.92 14.45 -9.80
C GLN A 651 -7.07 13.45 -9.59
N ARG A 652 -7.86 13.17 -10.63
CA ARG A 652 -9.02 12.27 -10.57
C ARG A 652 -9.20 11.47 -11.86
N GLN A 653 -8.28 10.57 -12.19
CA GLN A 653 -8.42 9.78 -13.43
C GLN A 653 -9.32 8.54 -13.28
N GLY A 654 -9.48 8.05 -12.05
CA GLY A 654 -10.14 6.76 -11.77
C GLY A 654 -9.12 5.66 -11.43
N GLY A 655 -9.54 4.41 -11.61
CA GLY A 655 -8.98 3.22 -10.96
C GLY A 655 -9.47 3.13 -9.52
N LEU A 656 -10.12 2.02 -9.16
CA LEU A 656 -10.79 1.87 -7.85
C LEU A 656 -9.89 2.26 -6.66
N LYS A 657 -8.61 1.89 -6.73
CA LYS A 657 -7.64 2.13 -5.65
C LYS A 657 -7.40 3.60 -5.35
N MET A 658 -7.58 4.49 -6.34
CA MET A 658 -7.41 5.94 -6.15
C MET A 658 -8.44 6.53 -5.18
N ALA A 659 -9.59 5.87 -4.97
CA ALA A 659 -10.58 6.31 -4.01
C ALA A 659 -10.12 6.13 -2.54
N PHE A 660 -9.04 5.41 -2.28
CA PHE A 660 -8.48 5.19 -0.93
C PHE A 660 -7.43 6.25 -0.52
N ASP A 661 -7.21 7.27 -1.35
CA ASP A 661 -6.33 8.40 -1.05
C ASP A 661 -7.09 9.62 -0.50
N ASN A 662 -6.42 10.78 -0.42
CA ASN A 662 -7.01 12.06 0.01
C ASN A 662 -7.74 11.95 1.35
N GLN A 663 -7.03 11.50 2.39
CA GLN A 663 -7.55 11.29 3.74
C GLN A 663 -8.88 10.52 3.74
N VAL A 664 -8.95 9.38 3.05
CA VAL A 664 -10.21 8.65 2.82
C VAL A 664 -11.06 8.43 4.09
N VAL A 665 -12.39 8.47 3.95
CA VAL A 665 -13.36 8.07 4.98
C VAL A 665 -14.19 6.87 4.50
N PHE A 666 -14.43 5.91 5.39
CA PHE A 666 -15.27 4.75 5.13
C PHE A 666 -16.68 4.97 5.68
N VAL A 667 -17.69 4.85 4.82
CA VAL A 667 -19.08 5.17 5.13
C VAL A 667 -19.96 3.95 4.89
N TYR A 668 -20.44 3.34 5.96
CA TYR A 668 -21.24 2.10 5.88
C TYR A 668 -22.75 2.35 5.96
N ALA A 669 -23.50 1.50 5.25
CA ALA A 669 -24.96 1.50 5.19
C ALA A 669 -25.60 1.24 6.55
N THR A 670 -26.71 1.94 6.84
CA THR A 670 -27.50 1.70 8.06
C THR A 670 -29.00 1.56 7.84
N HIS A 671 -29.45 1.57 6.57
CA HIS A 671 -30.87 1.48 6.20
C HIS A 671 -31.24 0.12 5.58
N GLY A 672 -30.37 -0.89 5.66
CA GLY A 672 -30.64 -2.25 5.20
C GLY A 672 -31.28 -3.14 6.27
N SER A 673 -31.38 -4.44 5.97
CA SER A 673 -31.73 -5.45 6.97
C SER A 673 -30.68 -5.51 8.10
N ARG A 674 -31.01 -6.17 9.21
CA ARG A 674 -30.04 -6.37 10.31
C ARG A 674 -28.76 -7.05 9.85
N GLU A 675 -28.88 -8.09 9.02
CA GLU A 675 -27.72 -8.82 8.47
C GLU A 675 -26.90 -7.92 7.55
N GLN A 676 -27.55 -7.12 6.69
CA GLN A 676 -26.85 -6.19 5.79
C GLN A 676 -26.10 -5.09 6.56
N ASN A 677 -26.74 -4.48 7.55
CA ASN A 677 -26.13 -3.43 8.35
C ASN A 677 -24.92 -3.97 9.15
N GLU A 678 -25.06 -5.15 9.76
CA GLU A 678 -23.96 -5.81 10.48
C GLU A 678 -22.80 -6.15 9.53
N TRP A 679 -23.11 -6.69 8.36
CA TRP A 679 -22.10 -7.07 7.38
C TRP A 679 -21.37 -5.86 6.80
N TYR A 680 -22.06 -4.78 6.40
CA TYR A 680 -21.41 -3.60 5.83
C TYR A 680 -20.59 -2.80 6.85
N GLU A 681 -21.04 -2.72 8.11
CA GLU A 681 -20.20 -2.19 9.19
C GLU A 681 -18.93 -3.04 9.34
N ASN A 682 -19.07 -4.38 9.33
CA ASN A 682 -17.93 -5.28 9.44
C ASN A 682 -17.03 -5.23 8.19
N LYS A 683 -17.57 -5.04 6.99
CA LYS A 683 -16.75 -4.93 5.77
C LYS A 683 -15.89 -3.68 5.78
N ALA A 684 -16.45 -2.55 6.22
CA ALA A 684 -15.69 -1.32 6.42
C ALA A 684 -14.60 -1.49 7.48
N ARG A 685 -14.90 -2.22 8.57
CA ARG A 685 -13.91 -2.60 9.59
C ARG A 685 -12.80 -3.46 9.02
N PHE A 686 -13.16 -4.54 8.31
CA PHE A 686 -12.21 -5.46 7.70
C PHE A 686 -11.23 -4.74 6.78
N ASP A 687 -11.73 -3.85 5.91
CA ASP A 687 -10.85 -3.07 5.02
C ASP A 687 -9.94 -2.10 5.78
N ALA A 688 -10.44 -1.50 6.85
CA ALA A 688 -9.62 -0.63 7.70
C ALA A 688 -8.56 -1.43 8.45
N GLU A 689 -8.88 -2.66 8.90
CA GLU A 689 -7.92 -3.58 9.50
C GLU A 689 -6.83 -3.99 8.49
N THR A 690 -7.20 -4.33 7.26
CA THR A 690 -6.25 -4.65 6.19
C THR A 690 -5.34 -3.47 5.87
N PHE A 691 -5.90 -2.26 5.72
CA PHE A 691 -5.09 -1.08 5.42
C PHE A 691 -4.20 -0.67 6.61
N LEU A 692 -4.65 -0.87 7.85
CA LEU A 692 -3.82 -0.71 9.05
C LEU A 692 -2.66 -1.71 9.07
N TYR A 693 -2.95 -2.99 8.83
CA TYR A 693 -1.94 -4.05 8.90
C TYR A 693 -0.88 -3.85 7.81
N ARG A 694 -1.31 -3.76 6.55
CA ARG A 694 -0.41 -3.66 5.38
C ARG A 694 0.19 -2.28 5.16
N GLY A 695 -0.53 -1.23 5.54
CA GLY A 695 -0.19 0.14 5.21
C GLY A 695 -0.03 1.08 6.40
N ASN A 696 -0.09 0.60 7.64
CA ASN A 696 -0.03 1.45 8.84
C ASN A 696 -1.08 2.59 8.84
N ALA A 697 -2.20 2.40 8.15
CA ALA A 697 -3.24 3.42 7.96
C ALA A 697 -4.09 3.66 9.22
N SER A 698 -4.79 4.81 9.27
CA SER A 698 -5.74 5.16 10.33
C SER A 698 -7.06 5.68 9.77
N VAL A 699 -7.77 4.82 9.05
CA VAL A 699 -9.02 5.22 8.38
C VAL A 699 -10.14 5.48 9.39
N GLU A 700 -10.87 6.57 9.18
CA GLU A 700 -12.09 6.87 9.93
C GLU A 700 -13.27 6.11 9.34
N ILE A 701 -14.06 5.43 10.19
CA ILE A 701 -15.23 4.66 9.80
C ILE A 701 -16.46 5.29 10.47
N ILE A 702 -17.46 5.63 9.66
CA ILE A 702 -18.70 6.27 10.12
C ILE A 702 -19.93 5.62 9.48
N PRO A 703 -21.09 5.66 10.14
CA PRO A 703 -22.34 5.30 9.50
C PRO A 703 -22.75 6.39 8.49
N ASP A 704 -23.46 6.00 7.44
CA ASP A 704 -24.02 6.88 6.41
C ASP A 704 -24.86 8.06 6.94
N ARG A 705 -25.61 7.86 8.03
CA ARG A 705 -26.39 8.91 8.70
C ARG A 705 -25.54 10.04 9.30
N ASP A 706 -24.27 9.77 9.60
CA ASP A 706 -23.33 10.79 10.11
C ASP A 706 -22.62 11.53 8.96
N PHE A 707 -22.75 11.04 7.72
CA PHE A 707 -22.10 11.61 6.55
C PHE A 707 -22.88 12.79 5.94
N SER A 708 -22.14 13.86 5.65
CA SER A 708 -22.61 14.97 4.84
C SER A 708 -21.43 15.55 4.04
N PRO A 709 -21.59 15.85 2.73
CA PRO A 709 -20.50 16.30 1.87
C PRO A 709 -19.64 17.43 2.46
N GLY A 710 -20.27 18.48 3.00
CA GLY A 710 -19.58 19.63 3.60
C GLY A 710 -18.78 19.36 4.89
N LYS A 711 -19.03 18.25 5.61
CA LYS A 711 -18.20 17.86 6.77
C LYS A 711 -16.93 17.12 6.36
N PHE A 712 -16.91 16.59 5.14
CA PHE A 712 -15.85 15.74 4.59
C PHE A 712 -15.34 16.29 3.26
N THR A 713 -15.22 17.62 3.15
CA THR A 713 -14.68 18.33 2.00
C THR A 713 -13.22 17.95 1.76
N GLY A 714 -12.81 17.81 0.50
CA GLY A 714 -11.44 17.44 0.12
C GLY A 714 -11.05 16.00 0.50
N ARG A 715 -11.99 15.19 1.00
CA ARG A 715 -11.77 13.77 1.33
C ARG A 715 -12.39 12.85 0.30
N ASN A 716 -11.67 11.80 -0.08
CA ASN A 716 -12.30 10.69 -0.79
C ASN A 716 -13.22 9.90 0.16
N VAL A 717 -14.18 9.20 -0.42
CA VAL A 717 -15.18 8.41 0.33
C VAL A 717 -15.24 7.00 -0.24
N ILE A 718 -15.23 5.98 0.62
CA ILE A 718 -15.64 4.63 0.23
C ILE A 718 -17.03 4.37 0.81
N LEU A 719 -18.00 4.10 -0.06
CA LEU A 719 -19.34 3.68 0.31
C LEU A 719 -19.41 2.16 0.42
N TYR A 720 -19.84 1.68 1.58
CA TYR A 720 -20.18 0.28 1.82
C TYR A 720 -21.69 0.16 1.86
N GLY A 721 -22.27 -0.55 0.89
CA GLY A 721 -23.72 -0.60 0.68
C GLY A 721 -24.15 -0.05 -0.68
N ASN A 722 -25.43 -0.20 -0.98
CA ASN A 722 -26.04 0.13 -2.26
C ASN A 722 -27.00 1.33 -2.13
N ALA A 723 -27.63 1.73 -3.23
CA ALA A 723 -28.49 2.91 -3.29
C ALA A 723 -29.75 2.84 -2.39
N ASP A 724 -30.19 1.63 -2.01
CA ASP A 724 -31.39 1.43 -1.20
C ASP A 724 -31.09 1.42 0.31
N ASN A 725 -29.86 1.09 0.71
CA ASN A 725 -29.48 0.93 2.12
C ASN A 725 -28.45 1.95 2.64
N ASN A 726 -27.81 2.73 1.75
CA ASN A 726 -26.83 3.74 2.09
C ASN A 726 -27.32 5.16 1.74
N SER A 727 -27.72 5.93 2.74
CA SER A 727 -28.24 7.29 2.61
C SER A 727 -27.22 8.32 2.10
N ALA A 728 -25.91 7.99 2.09
CA ALA A 728 -24.89 8.83 1.47
C ALA A 728 -24.84 8.66 -0.06
N TRP A 729 -25.40 7.57 -0.61
CA TRP A 729 -25.37 7.27 -2.04
C TRP A 729 -25.94 8.41 -2.87
N VAL A 730 -27.17 8.84 -2.60
CA VAL A 730 -27.84 9.90 -3.38
C VAL A 730 -27.08 11.22 -3.35
N LYS A 731 -26.43 11.53 -2.22
CA LYS A 731 -25.66 12.77 -2.02
C LYS A 731 -24.37 12.81 -2.85
N LEU A 732 -23.79 11.64 -3.17
CA LEU A 732 -22.48 11.52 -3.80
C LEU A 732 -22.54 11.00 -5.24
N LEU A 733 -23.51 10.14 -5.55
CA LEU A 733 -23.59 9.35 -6.78
C LEU A 733 -24.91 9.57 -7.54
N GLY A 734 -25.63 10.66 -7.27
CA GLY A 734 -26.91 10.97 -7.93
C GLY A 734 -26.85 11.05 -9.47
N HIS A 735 -25.67 11.36 -10.03
CA HIS A 735 -25.41 11.42 -11.47
C HIS A 735 -24.54 10.26 -11.99
N CYS A 736 -24.23 9.27 -11.15
CA CYS A 736 -23.44 8.12 -11.57
C CYS A 736 -24.23 7.29 -12.60
N PRO A 737 -23.64 6.92 -13.75
CA PRO A 737 -24.31 6.11 -14.76
C PRO A 737 -24.41 4.63 -14.36
N VAL A 738 -23.84 4.25 -13.21
CA VAL A 738 -23.96 2.92 -12.59
C VAL A 738 -24.76 3.04 -11.30
N LYS A 739 -25.78 2.21 -11.13
CA LYS A 739 -26.57 2.19 -9.91
C LYS A 739 -26.76 0.77 -9.42
N VAL A 740 -26.30 0.48 -8.20
CA VAL A 740 -26.54 -0.79 -7.53
C VAL A 740 -27.74 -0.60 -6.59
N ASN A 741 -28.74 -1.44 -6.76
CA ASN A 741 -29.94 -1.51 -5.94
C ASN A 741 -30.07 -2.92 -5.36
N ASN A 742 -31.03 -3.11 -4.47
CA ASN A 742 -31.46 -4.46 -4.13
C ASN A 742 -31.97 -5.16 -5.39
N HIS A 743 -31.55 -6.42 -5.57
CA HIS A 743 -31.91 -7.33 -6.65
C HIS A 743 -31.46 -6.93 -8.07
N GLN A 744 -30.78 -5.79 -8.26
CA GLN A 744 -30.40 -5.35 -9.61
C GLN A 744 -29.21 -4.39 -9.67
N VAL A 745 -28.51 -4.40 -10.81
CA VAL A 745 -27.52 -3.38 -11.20
C VAL A 745 -27.95 -2.71 -12.50
N HIS A 746 -27.92 -1.38 -12.53
CA HIS A 746 -28.11 -0.57 -13.74
C HIS A 746 -26.74 -0.23 -14.33
N PHE A 747 -26.53 -0.54 -15.60
CA PHE A 747 -25.30 -0.25 -16.34
C PHE A 747 -25.62 0.10 -17.80
N GLY A 748 -25.41 1.36 -18.21
CA GLY A 748 -25.49 1.74 -19.62
C GLY A 748 -26.87 1.54 -20.27
N GLY A 749 -27.95 1.69 -19.49
CA GLY A 749 -29.33 1.42 -19.94
C GLY A 749 -29.77 -0.03 -19.79
N GLU A 750 -28.87 -0.95 -19.48
CA GLU A 750 -29.18 -2.34 -19.15
C GLU A 750 -29.47 -2.49 -17.65
N ILE A 751 -30.36 -3.43 -17.33
CA ILE A 751 -30.68 -3.80 -15.95
C ILE A 751 -30.37 -5.28 -15.78
N ILE A 752 -29.39 -5.59 -14.96
CA ILE A 752 -29.01 -6.96 -14.62
C ILE A 752 -29.75 -7.35 -13.33
N GLN A 753 -30.75 -8.22 -13.45
CA GLN A 753 -31.59 -8.68 -12.32
C GLN A 753 -30.96 -9.91 -11.65
N SER A 754 -30.46 -9.76 -10.43
CA SER A 754 -29.92 -10.84 -9.61
C SER A 754 -29.62 -10.34 -8.19
N GLU A 755 -29.73 -11.22 -7.19
CA GLU A 755 -29.31 -10.97 -5.80
C GLU A 755 -27.85 -11.37 -5.51
N ARG A 756 -27.20 -11.96 -6.51
CA ARG A 756 -25.88 -12.58 -6.42
C ARG A 756 -24.75 -11.65 -6.86
N LEU A 757 -25.09 -10.46 -7.34
CA LEU A 757 -24.12 -9.54 -7.90
C LEU A 757 -23.46 -8.67 -6.83
N GLY A 758 -22.14 -8.61 -6.86
CA GLY A 758 -21.31 -7.58 -6.24
C GLY A 758 -20.81 -6.59 -7.27
N ALA A 759 -20.45 -5.39 -6.81
CA ALA A 759 -19.83 -4.37 -7.65
C ALA A 759 -18.75 -3.60 -6.88
N TYR A 760 -17.65 -3.36 -7.57
CA TYR A 760 -16.61 -2.42 -7.19
C TYR A 760 -16.51 -1.33 -8.25
N PHE A 761 -16.63 -0.06 -7.87
CA PHE A 761 -16.37 1.01 -8.84
C PHE A 761 -15.93 2.31 -8.20
N VAL A 762 -15.41 3.21 -9.02
CA VAL A 762 -15.04 4.58 -8.65
C VAL A 762 -15.74 5.61 -9.53
N TYR A 763 -16.15 6.71 -8.93
CA TYR A 763 -16.79 7.83 -9.62
C TYR A 763 -16.34 9.17 -9.00
N PRO A 764 -16.28 10.29 -9.75
CA PRO A 764 -15.94 11.59 -9.18
C PRO A 764 -16.99 12.05 -8.19
N ARG A 765 -16.54 12.76 -7.15
CA ARG A 765 -17.46 13.51 -6.29
C ARG A 765 -18.06 14.67 -7.08
N ALA A 766 -19.38 14.82 -6.99
CA ALA A 766 -20.08 15.93 -7.64
C ALA A 766 -19.80 17.29 -6.97
N ASP A 767 -19.38 17.28 -5.69
CA ASP A 767 -19.18 18.47 -4.87
C ASP A 767 -17.73 18.97 -4.81
N ASP A 768 -16.78 18.30 -5.47
CA ASP A 768 -15.35 18.62 -5.42
C ASP A 768 -14.63 18.15 -6.70
N ASP A 769 -13.72 18.97 -7.21
CA ASP A 769 -13.08 18.73 -8.52
C ASP A 769 -11.87 17.79 -8.49
N THR A 770 -11.49 17.30 -7.32
CA THR A 770 -10.25 16.51 -7.11
C THR A 770 -10.49 15.16 -6.45
N THR A 771 -11.65 14.97 -5.83
CA THR A 771 -11.94 13.80 -4.99
C THR A 771 -12.85 12.78 -5.67
N LEU A 772 -12.77 11.56 -5.16
CA LEU A 772 -13.40 10.37 -5.70
C LEU A 772 -14.30 9.68 -4.66
N VAL A 773 -15.28 8.93 -5.17
CA VAL A 773 -16.13 8.01 -4.42
C VAL A 773 -15.82 6.61 -4.90
N GLY A 774 -15.31 5.75 -4.02
CA GLY A 774 -15.24 4.31 -4.25
C GLY A 774 -16.50 3.64 -3.72
N VAL A 775 -16.93 2.55 -4.35
CA VAL A 775 -18.15 1.84 -4.00
C VAL A 775 -17.86 0.35 -3.85
N ILE A 776 -18.33 -0.21 -2.73
CA ILE A 776 -18.32 -1.64 -2.39
C ILE A 776 -19.77 -2.02 -2.09
N ALA A 777 -20.48 -2.52 -3.10
CA ALA A 777 -21.93 -2.69 -3.07
C ALA A 777 -22.37 -4.05 -3.57
N GLY A 778 -23.46 -4.58 -3.01
CA GLY A 778 -24.05 -5.85 -3.40
C GLY A 778 -25.55 -5.70 -3.62
N THR A 779 -26.11 -6.57 -4.44
CA THR A 779 -27.54 -6.58 -4.81
C THR A 779 -28.41 -7.39 -3.86
N GLY A 780 -27.84 -8.32 -3.12
CA GLY A 780 -28.54 -9.15 -2.13
C GLY A 780 -27.55 -9.78 -1.17
N ASN A 781 -28.00 -10.74 -0.35
CA ASN A 781 -27.13 -11.36 0.66
C ASN A 781 -25.92 -12.10 0.04
N GLN A 782 -26.12 -12.79 -1.08
CA GLN A 782 -25.04 -13.49 -1.79
C GLN A 782 -24.08 -12.50 -2.43
N GLY A 783 -24.60 -11.51 -3.17
CA GLY A 783 -23.78 -10.47 -3.80
C GLY A 783 -23.03 -9.60 -2.79
N MET A 784 -23.62 -9.33 -1.63
CA MET A 784 -22.97 -8.66 -0.51
C MET A 784 -21.79 -9.49 0.01
N LYS A 785 -21.98 -10.79 0.27
CA LYS A 785 -20.90 -11.66 0.75
C LYS A 785 -19.84 -11.96 -0.31
N ALA A 786 -20.18 -11.84 -1.60
CA ALA A 786 -19.22 -11.91 -2.72
C ALA A 786 -18.13 -10.83 -2.65
N LEU A 787 -18.38 -9.73 -1.91
CA LEU A 787 -17.43 -8.64 -1.68
C LEU A 787 -16.40 -8.98 -0.60
N ALA A 788 -16.38 -10.18 -0.04
CA ALA A 788 -15.45 -10.57 1.03
C ALA A 788 -13.96 -10.39 0.66
N PRO A 789 -13.48 -10.63 -0.58
CA PRO A 789 -12.11 -10.34 -0.96
C PRO A 789 -11.85 -8.83 -1.03
N ASN A 790 -10.71 -8.40 -0.50
CA ASN A 790 -10.25 -7.02 -0.56
C ASN A 790 -8.86 -6.90 -1.22
N ASP A 791 -8.67 -7.67 -2.29
CA ASP A 791 -7.39 -7.76 -3.02
C ASP A 791 -6.97 -6.44 -3.69
N TYR A 792 -7.82 -5.41 -3.69
CA TYR A 792 -7.46 -4.04 -4.06
C TYR A 792 -6.46 -3.40 -3.08
N PHE A 793 -6.26 -3.95 -1.88
CA PHE A 793 -5.15 -3.57 -0.99
C PHE A 793 -3.82 -4.27 -1.32
N SER A 794 -3.71 -4.94 -2.48
CA SER A 794 -2.44 -5.44 -2.99
C SER A 794 -1.71 -4.37 -3.81
N GLY A 795 -0.38 -4.34 -3.72
CA GLY A 795 0.45 -3.47 -4.56
C GLY A 795 0.54 -3.91 -6.02
N ILE A 796 0.00 -5.08 -6.39
CA ILE A 796 0.25 -5.72 -7.71
C ILE A 796 -1.03 -5.92 -8.53
N THR A 797 -2.18 -6.07 -7.87
CA THR A 797 -3.47 -6.30 -8.54
C THR A 797 -3.89 -5.07 -9.32
N GLY A 798 -4.65 -5.25 -10.40
CA GLY A 798 -5.23 -4.12 -11.13
C GLY A 798 -6.73 -4.09 -10.94
N PHE A 799 -7.25 -2.93 -10.55
CA PHE A 799 -8.69 -2.71 -10.42
C PHE A 799 -9.08 -1.53 -11.31
N PRO A 800 -9.80 -1.77 -12.42
CA PRO A 800 -10.28 -0.71 -13.31
C PRO A 800 -11.35 0.15 -12.63
N ASP A 801 -12.03 1.01 -13.39
CA ASP A 801 -13.03 1.91 -12.80
C ASP A 801 -14.28 1.18 -12.33
N LEU A 802 -14.63 0.07 -12.97
CA LEU A 802 -15.84 -0.70 -12.71
C LEU A 802 -15.54 -2.19 -12.82
N LEU A 803 -16.03 -2.95 -11.85
CA LEU A 803 -16.22 -4.39 -11.90
C LEU A 803 -17.63 -4.72 -11.40
N ILE A 804 -18.37 -5.54 -12.14
CA ILE A 804 -19.62 -6.17 -11.71
C ILE A 804 -19.42 -7.68 -11.85
N PHE A 805 -19.74 -8.44 -10.81
CA PHE A 805 -19.45 -9.87 -10.75
C PHE A 805 -20.51 -10.64 -9.97
N ASP A 806 -20.69 -11.90 -10.31
CA ASP A 806 -21.51 -12.86 -9.55
C ASP A 806 -20.72 -13.45 -8.38
N VAL A 807 -21.41 -13.98 -7.38
CA VAL A 807 -20.80 -14.68 -6.23
C VAL A 807 -19.86 -15.82 -6.64
N ASP A 808 -20.07 -16.45 -7.80
CA ASP A 808 -19.20 -17.51 -8.31
C ASP A 808 -17.78 -17.02 -8.68
N TRP A 809 -17.56 -15.70 -8.79
CA TRP A 809 -16.20 -15.14 -8.97
C TRP A 809 -15.25 -15.52 -7.82
N LEU A 810 -15.78 -15.82 -6.63
CA LEU A 810 -14.98 -16.26 -5.48
C LEU A 810 -14.30 -17.61 -5.71
N LYS A 811 -14.88 -18.45 -6.58
CA LYS A 811 -14.37 -19.78 -6.91
C LYS A 811 -13.67 -19.78 -8.28
N ASP A 812 -14.21 -19.03 -9.24
CA ASP A 812 -13.84 -19.11 -10.65
C ASP A 812 -13.42 -17.75 -11.25
N ASN A 813 -12.60 -16.96 -10.55
CA ASN A 813 -12.11 -15.67 -11.06
C ASN A 813 -11.18 -15.89 -12.28
N PRO A 814 -11.36 -15.17 -13.40
CA PRO A 814 -12.28 -14.05 -13.67
C PRO A 814 -13.58 -14.42 -14.41
N GLN A 815 -13.94 -15.70 -14.52
CA GLN A 815 -15.15 -16.14 -15.25
C GLN A 815 -16.46 -15.68 -14.60
N GLY A 816 -16.47 -15.43 -13.29
CA GLY A 816 -17.62 -14.86 -12.58
C GLY A 816 -17.84 -13.36 -12.78
N ILE A 817 -16.98 -12.67 -13.56
CA ILE A 817 -17.11 -11.23 -13.85
C ILE A 817 -18.07 -11.03 -15.02
N TRP A 818 -19.01 -10.09 -14.88
CA TRP A 818 -19.98 -9.70 -15.89
C TRP A 818 -19.57 -8.44 -16.64
N VAL A 819 -19.00 -7.47 -15.94
CA VAL A 819 -18.53 -6.22 -16.54
C VAL A 819 -17.21 -5.87 -15.90
N SER A 820 -16.23 -5.50 -16.70
CA SER A 820 -15.04 -4.81 -16.21
C SER A 820 -14.55 -3.77 -17.20
N GLY A 821 -14.06 -2.63 -16.73
CA GLY A 821 -13.55 -1.61 -17.64
C GLY A 821 -13.45 -0.20 -17.06
N PHE A 822 -13.23 0.75 -17.96
CA PHE A 822 -12.94 2.15 -17.65
C PHE A 822 -14.00 3.07 -18.25
N PHE A 823 -14.46 4.06 -17.48
CA PHE A 823 -15.29 5.12 -18.01
C PHE A 823 -14.49 6.00 -19.00
N GLY A 824 -15.22 6.69 -19.88
CA GLY A 824 -14.64 7.73 -20.74
C GLY A 824 -14.01 8.87 -19.94
N ASN A 825 -13.29 9.78 -20.61
CA ASN A 825 -12.75 10.98 -19.96
C ASN A 825 -13.86 11.86 -19.36
N ASP A 826 -15.07 11.80 -19.91
CA ASP A 826 -16.28 12.46 -19.41
C ASP A 826 -17.02 11.67 -18.32
N TRP A 827 -16.43 10.58 -17.82
CA TRP A 827 -17.03 9.65 -16.86
C TRP A 827 -18.29 8.92 -17.34
N SER A 828 -18.56 8.93 -18.65
CA SER A 828 -19.71 8.22 -19.22
C SER A 828 -19.37 6.75 -19.54
N ILE A 829 -20.42 5.93 -19.64
CA ILE A 829 -20.32 4.55 -20.13
C ILE A 829 -20.17 4.54 -21.66
N ASN A 830 -20.89 5.41 -22.37
CA ASN A 830 -20.93 5.43 -23.84
C ASN A 830 -19.57 5.75 -24.47
N ASN A 831 -18.77 6.60 -23.81
CA ASN A 831 -17.41 6.93 -24.26
C ASN A 831 -16.34 6.11 -23.49
N GLY A 832 -16.75 5.10 -22.73
CA GLY A 832 -15.87 4.20 -21.99
C GLY A 832 -15.56 2.90 -22.74
N GLU A 833 -14.73 2.06 -22.12
CA GLU A 833 -14.27 0.78 -22.67
C GLU A 833 -14.51 -0.32 -21.64
N PHE A 834 -15.37 -1.29 -21.99
CA PHE A 834 -15.80 -2.35 -21.08
C PHE A 834 -15.78 -3.72 -21.76
N ALA A 835 -15.26 -4.71 -21.05
CA ALA A 835 -15.49 -6.13 -21.31
C ALA A 835 -16.85 -6.54 -20.72
N ARG A 836 -17.57 -7.39 -21.44
CA ARG A 836 -18.89 -7.93 -21.08
C ARG A 836 -18.97 -9.42 -21.39
#